data_AF-A0A7C5MMG4-F1
#
_entry.id   AF-A0A7C5MMG4-F1
#
_cell.length_a   1.000
_cell.length_b   1.000
_cell.length_c   1.000
_cell.angle_alpha   90.00
_cell.angle_beta   90.00
_cell.angle_gamma   90.00
#
_symmetry.space_group_name_H-M   'P 1'
#
loop_
_entity.id
_entity.type
_entity.pdbx_description
1 polymer ?
#
loop_
_entity_poly.entity_id
_entity_poly.type
_entity_poly.pdbx_seq_one_letter_code
_entity_poly.pdbx_strand_id
1 'polypeptide(L)'
;MNQVVYQKPRLGNNEVRSLAKYKYCLNICRINPLAGDRSQNFLLETDRKDKYVIKISSAFDRLEELDFENRVMILLGQKLSEYNFPLPLPDRDGQLISTHKKGKNDFYRLRLFPFISGTYLADLKNIPLRLWREAGNLLAGIDLSLKDFYHPGQKRLLPWDLKNVLWSKDKLTYIKDPTLKRQLDYCLLQYEMRVLPVAHRLRSQVIYGDANEHNFLVTSPAPGRARIKGLLDLGDMTESFLAREVAIALAYALMLKPDKEVVREILSAYHRKNPLQPEELDILFYLILARLTISLTMSAWRRKAEPDNIYMTISENPGRHLLDYLLAENPEKWRKLFYESCELKLENNFLPADNVFSARKAHLSGALSLSYQKPLHLVQGCGPYLFEADGRRYLDCVNNVCHLGHAHPAVARAVARQMTLLNTNTRYLYDQLVLYVEKLLSHFPRKFNHVFLVNSGSEANDLALRLARNYTGGRELLVIDGAYHGNLTSLVEISPYKFDGPAGKGAPSFVHKIPTPDPYRGKYRGHSLKISLKYVEEVVQIINELKAKNKKLVGLIAESIMSCAGQVVFPPDFLKLAFAVVRAAGGVCIADEVQVGFGRPGEFFWGFESQEADPDIVTLGKPIGNGHPIGAVVTTEEIARAFET
;
A
#
# COMPACT_ATOMS: atom_id res chain seq x y z
N MET A 1 -14.42 13.08 -17.96
CA MET A 1 -15.16 14.22 -17.38
C MET A 1 -14.48 15.56 -17.68
N ASN A 2 -13.95 15.71 -18.91
CA ASN A 2 -13.28 16.91 -19.40
C ASN A 2 -14.25 17.62 -20.35
N GLN A 3 -14.74 18.82 -20.01
CA GLN A 3 -14.97 19.95 -20.93
C GLN A 3 -15.92 21.06 -20.41
N VAL A 4 -16.63 20.89 -19.28
CA VAL A 4 -17.27 22.03 -18.62
C VAL A 4 -16.37 22.48 -17.47
N VAL A 5 -15.64 23.58 -17.67
CA VAL A 5 -14.84 24.19 -16.61
C VAL A 5 -15.82 24.71 -15.56
N TYR A 6 -15.94 23.98 -14.45
CA TYR A 6 -16.68 24.46 -13.29
C TYR A 6 -16.06 25.80 -12.86
N GLN A 7 -16.88 26.85 -12.82
CA GLN A 7 -16.52 28.14 -12.24
C GLN A 7 -17.38 28.37 -11.02
N LYS A 8 -16.73 28.64 -9.89
CA LYS A 8 -17.41 28.98 -8.65
C LYS A 8 -18.13 30.32 -8.80
N PRO A 9 -19.39 30.45 -8.33
CA PRO A 9 -20.08 31.73 -8.35
C PRO A 9 -19.27 32.84 -7.66
N ARG A 10 -19.28 34.03 -8.27
CA ARG A 10 -18.62 35.23 -7.74
C ARG A 10 -19.60 36.39 -7.75
N LEU A 11 -20.48 36.42 -6.75
CA LEU A 11 -21.36 37.55 -6.46
C LEU A 11 -20.77 38.38 -5.33
N GLY A 12 -20.82 39.70 -5.47
CA GLY A 12 -20.42 40.64 -4.42
C GLY A 12 -21.49 40.77 -3.33
N ASN A 13 -21.10 41.25 -2.14
CA ASN A 13 -22.01 41.43 -1.00
C ASN A 13 -23.26 42.27 -1.35
N ASN A 14 -23.13 43.28 -2.21
CA ASN A 14 -24.26 44.12 -2.64
C ASN A 14 -25.25 43.37 -3.56
N GLU A 15 -24.75 42.50 -4.44
CA GLU A 15 -25.59 41.63 -5.27
C GLU A 15 -26.32 40.62 -4.37
N VAL A 16 -25.62 39.99 -3.43
CA VAL A 16 -26.22 39.03 -2.48
C VAL A 16 -27.28 39.71 -1.61
N ARG A 17 -27.01 40.92 -1.10
CA ARG A 17 -27.99 41.71 -0.33
C ARG A 17 -29.24 42.01 -1.16
N SER A 18 -29.05 42.39 -2.42
CA SER A 18 -30.15 42.64 -3.34
C SER A 18 -30.96 41.38 -3.58
N LEU A 19 -30.31 40.24 -3.84
CA LEU A 19 -30.97 38.95 -4.05
C LEU A 19 -31.73 38.48 -2.82
N ALA A 20 -31.17 38.63 -1.61
CA ALA A 20 -31.87 38.31 -0.37
C ALA A 20 -33.15 39.15 -0.20
N LYS A 21 -33.10 40.43 -0.53
CA LYS A 21 -34.28 41.32 -0.51
C LYS A 21 -35.31 40.96 -1.59
N TYR A 22 -34.85 40.76 -2.83
CA TYR A 22 -35.71 40.54 -4.00
C TYR A 22 -36.25 39.12 -4.12
N LYS A 23 -35.59 38.11 -3.57
CA LYS A 23 -36.07 36.71 -3.63
C LYS A 23 -36.72 36.29 -2.33
N TYR A 24 -36.15 36.67 -1.18
CA TYR A 24 -36.58 36.14 0.12
C TYR A 24 -37.21 37.21 1.04
N CYS A 25 -37.38 38.44 0.56
CA CYS A 25 -37.95 39.54 1.35
C CYS A 25 -37.18 39.84 2.65
N LEU A 26 -35.87 39.58 2.66
CA LEU A 26 -35.00 39.81 3.82
C LEU A 26 -34.22 41.12 3.70
N ASN A 27 -34.31 41.97 4.73
CA ASN A 27 -33.43 43.14 4.89
C ASN A 27 -32.18 42.73 5.65
N ILE A 28 -31.03 42.71 4.97
CA ILE A 28 -29.77 42.19 5.50
C ILE A 28 -28.85 43.32 5.95
N CYS A 29 -28.56 43.37 7.26
CA CYS A 29 -27.63 44.34 7.84
C CYS A 29 -26.17 43.87 7.74
N ARG A 30 -25.90 42.56 7.89
CA ARG A 30 -24.55 41.99 7.86
C ARG A 30 -24.46 40.77 6.95
N ILE A 31 -23.37 40.67 6.20
CA ILE A 31 -23.04 39.54 5.32
C ILE A 31 -21.62 39.10 5.65
N ASN A 32 -21.46 37.84 6.04
CA ASN A 32 -20.15 37.24 6.25
C ASN A 32 -19.99 36.04 5.29
N PRO A 33 -18.93 35.99 4.47
CA PRO A 33 -18.64 34.83 3.65
C PRO A 33 -18.44 33.58 4.51
N LEU A 34 -18.91 32.43 4.02
CA LEU A 34 -18.65 31.11 4.60
C LEU A 34 -17.82 30.28 3.62
N ALA A 35 -17.03 29.36 4.16
CA ALA A 35 -16.32 28.38 3.35
C ALA A 35 -17.33 27.51 2.56
N GLY A 36 -16.89 27.05 1.40
CA GLY A 36 -17.66 26.15 0.54
C GLY A 36 -16.77 25.64 -0.57
N ASP A 37 -17.02 24.43 -1.05
CA ASP A 37 -16.28 23.87 -2.17
C ASP A 37 -16.85 24.40 -3.50
N ARG A 38 -18.01 23.85 -3.89
CA ARG A 38 -18.70 24.14 -5.15
C ARG A 38 -19.67 25.34 -5.11
N SER A 39 -20.12 25.75 -3.94
CA SER A 39 -21.05 26.88 -3.81
C SER A 39 -20.37 28.09 -3.18
N GLN A 40 -20.86 29.28 -3.52
CA GLN A 40 -20.52 30.51 -2.80
C GLN A 40 -21.54 30.67 -1.65
N ASN A 41 -21.05 30.63 -0.41
CA ASN A 41 -21.89 30.59 0.79
C ASN A 41 -21.75 31.88 1.59
N PHE A 42 -22.86 32.37 2.14
CA PHE A 42 -22.85 33.53 3.04
C PHE A 42 -23.74 33.33 4.25
N LEU A 43 -23.27 33.74 5.41
CA LEU A 43 -24.07 33.99 6.59
C LEU A 43 -24.66 35.40 6.49
N LEU A 44 -25.99 35.46 6.48
CA LEU A 44 -26.78 36.69 6.44
C LEU A 44 -27.37 36.96 7.83
N GLU A 45 -27.27 38.20 8.30
CA GLU A 45 -27.94 38.68 9.51
C GLU A 45 -28.94 39.78 9.13
N THR A 46 -30.18 39.64 9.58
CA THR A 46 -31.22 40.65 9.35
C THR A 46 -31.16 41.77 10.39
N ASP A 47 -31.90 42.86 10.14
CA ASP A 47 -32.06 43.95 11.12
C ASP A 47 -32.65 43.46 12.46
N ARG A 48 -33.43 42.37 12.43
CA ARG A 48 -34.03 41.70 13.59
C ARG A 48 -33.10 40.70 14.28
N LYS A 49 -31.84 40.61 13.88
CA LYS A 49 -30.85 39.64 14.37
C LYS A 49 -31.10 38.17 14.00
N ASP A 50 -32.09 37.89 13.15
CA ASP A 50 -32.28 36.57 12.56
C ASP A 50 -31.12 36.23 11.62
N LYS A 51 -30.65 34.98 11.66
CA LYS A 51 -29.51 34.50 10.89
C LYS A 51 -29.93 33.46 9.86
N TYR A 52 -29.42 33.59 8.64
CA TYR A 52 -29.69 32.69 7.53
C TYR A 52 -28.39 32.33 6.80
N VAL A 53 -28.36 31.18 6.15
CA VAL A 53 -27.30 30.81 5.22
C VAL A 53 -27.87 30.80 3.82
N ILE A 54 -27.29 31.60 2.91
CA ILE A 54 -27.59 31.52 1.49
C ILE A 54 -26.47 30.76 0.79
N LYS A 55 -26.84 29.68 0.08
CA LYS A 55 -25.93 28.92 -0.78
C LYS A 55 -26.23 29.28 -2.23
N ILE A 56 -25.19 29.67 -2.97
CA ILE A 56 -25.28 30.06 -4.38
C ILE A 56 -24.51 29.05 -5.22
N SER A 57 -25.23 28.38 -6.11
CA SER A 57 -24.72 27.30 -6.97
C SER A 57 -24.69 27.77 -8.43
N SER A 58 -23.78 27.25 -9.24
CA SER A 58 -23.67 27.65 -10.65
C SER A 58 -24.59 26.79 -11.53
N ALA A 59 -24.63 27.09 -12.83
CA ALA A 59 -25.35 26.26 -13.81
C ALA A 59 -24.83 24.81 -13.88
N PHE A 60 -23.61 24.55 -13.37
CA PHE A 60 -23.04 23.21 -13.28
C PHE A 60 -23.78 22.29 -12.28
N ASP A 61 -24.33 22.86 -11.21
CA ASP A 61 -25.05 22.12 -10.17
C ASP A 61 -26.50 21.90 -10.60
N ARG A 62 -26.84 20.69 -11.07
CA ARG A 62 -28.11 20.38 -11.73
C ARG A 62 -29.32 20.60 -10.82
N LEU A 63 -30.46 20.98 -11.41
CA LEU A 63 -31.67 21.28 -10.63
C LEU A 63 -32.14 20.03 -9.88
N GLU A 64 -32.09 18.87 -10.53
CA GLU A 64 -32.50 17.60 -9.92
C GLU A 64 -31.59 17.19 -8.75
N GLU A 65 -30.30 17.54 -8.78
CA GLU A 65 -29.36 17.28 -7.69
C GLU A 65 -29.62 18.21 -6.49
N LEU A 66 -29.93 19.48 -6.75
CA LEU A 66 -30.26 20.43 -5.69
C LEU A 66 -31.65 20.16 -5.08
N ASP A 67 -32.63 19.72 -5.88
CA ASP A 67 -33.94 19.29 -5.36
C ASP A 67 -33.81 17.99 -4.56
N PHE A 68 -33.01 17.03 -5.02
CA PHE A 68 -32.67 15.83 -4.26
C PHE A 68 -32.20 16.17 -2.84
N GLU A 69 -31.21 17.06 -2.73
CA GLU A 69 -30.69 17.51 -1.43
C GLU A 69 -31.81 18.12 -0.57
N ASN A 70 -32.63 19.00 -1.14
CA ASN A 70 -33.76 19.63 -0.44
C ASN A 70 -34.78 18.60 0.06
N ARG A 71 -35.14 17.61 -0.77
CA ARG A 71 -36.12 16.57 -0.45
C ARG A 71 -35.64 15.68 0.68
N VAL A 72 -34.37 15.31 0.68
CA VAL A 72 -33.79 14.54 1.79
C VAL A 72 -33.78 15.36 3.07
N MET A 73 -33.34 16.63 3.04
CA MET A 73 -33.35 17.50 4.23
C MET A 73 -34.76 17.64 4.84
N ILE A 74 -35.79 17.83 4.01
CA ILE A 74 -37.19 17.89 4.45
C ILE A 74 -37.63 16.56 5.09
N LEU A 75 -37.34 15.43 4.43
CA LEU A 75 -37.71 14.11 4.95
C LEU A 75 -37.06 13.82 6.30
N LEU A 76 -35.77 14.13 6.45
CA LEU A 76 -35.05 13.95 7.70
C LEU A 76 -35.59 14.87 8.80
N GLY A 77 -35.89 16.13 8.50
CA GLY A 77 -36.52 17.04 9.46
C GLY A 77 -37.91 16.57 9.93
N GLN A 78 -38.63 15.82 9.10
CA GLN A 78 -39.92 15.22 9.47
C GLN A 78 -39.76 13.94 10.29
N LYS A 79 -38.87 13.03 9.87
CA LYS A 79 -38.71 11.71 10.50
C LYS A 79 -37.85 11.73 11.77
N LEU A 80 -36.96 12.71 11.91
CA LEU A 80 -35.98 12.84 12.99
C LEU A 80 -36.13 14.23 13.65
N SER A 81 -37.36 14.57 14.04
CA SER A 81 -37.77 15.90 14.52
C SER A 81 -37.05 16.37 15.79
N GLU A 82 -36.41 15.47 16.53
CA GLU A 82 -35.57 15.78 17.68
C GLU A 82 -34.19 16.35 17.30
N TYR A 83 -33.80 16.27 16.03
CA TYR A 83 -32.56 16.78 15.49
C TYR A 83 -32.79 17.97 14.55
N ASN A 84 -31.82 18.88 14.53
CA ASN A 84 -31.83 20.02 13.63
C ASN A 84 -31.10 19.70 12.33
N PHE A 85 -31.78 19.92 11.21
CA PHE A 85 -31.22 19.87 9.85
C PHE A 85 -31.44 21.22 9.16
N PRO A 86 -30.55 21.64 8.23
CA PRO A 86 -30.68 22.90 7.52
C PRO A 86 -31.83 22.81 6.50
N LEU A 87 -33.06 23.06 6.94
CA LEU A 87 -34.24 22.96 6.09
C LEU A 87 -34.30 24.11 5.07
N PRO A 88 -34.50 23.84 3.77
CA PRO A 88 -34.60 24.89 2.76
C PRO A 88 -35.85 25.76 2.99
N LEU A 89 -35.70 27.06 2.85
CA LEU A 89 -36.78 28.04 2.94
C LEU A 89 -37.26 28.44 1.55
N PRO A 90 -38.59 28.59 1.35
CA PRO A 90 -39.12 29.06 0.09
C PRO A 90 -38.76 30.53 -0.15
N ASP A 91 -38.58 30.88 -1.42
CA ASP A 91 -38.58 32.27 -1.85
C ASP A 91 -40.00 32.86 -1.86
N ARG A 92 -40.13 34.13 -2.25
CA ARG A 92 -41.42 34.84 -2.31
C ARG A 92 -42.45 34.18 -3.23
N ASP A 93 -42.01 33.36 -4.18
CA ASP A 93 -42.83 32.67 -5.16
C ASP A 93 -43.12 31.21 -4.73
N GLY A 94 -42.72 30.85 -3.50
CA GLY A 94 -42.91 29.51 -2.93
C GLY A 94 -41.87 28.47 -3.39
N GLN A 95 -40.84 28.87 -4.15
CA GLN A 95 -39.84 27.96 -4.70
C GLN A 95 -38.69 27.74 -3.72
N LEU A 96 -38.29 26.48 -3.51
CA LEU A 96 -37.13 26.13 -2.66
C LEU A 96 -35.78 26.36 -3.36
N ILE A 97 -35.80 26.63 -4.68
CA ILE A 97 -34.62 26.90 -5.50
C ILE A 97 -34.95 28.08 -6.42
N SER A 98 -34.45 29.27 -6.09
CA SER A 98 -34.60 30.44 -6.96
C SER A 98 -33.55 30.44 -8.07
N THR A 99 -33.94 30.87 -9.26
CA THR A 99 -32.98 31.12 -10.36
C THR A 99 -32.74 32.62 -10.51
N HIS A 100 -31.47 33.02 -10.63
CA HIS A 100 -31.05 34.39 -10.97
C HIS A 100 -30.18 34.37 -12.24
N LYS A 101 -30.64 35.05 -13.30
CA LYS A 101 -29.90 35.18 -14.56
C LYS A 101 -28.89 36.32 -14.47
N LYS A 102 -27.63 36.07 -14.83
CA LYS A 102 -26.56 37.05 -14.99
C LYS A 102 -26.17 37.11 -16.48
N GLY A 103 -26.89 37.92 -17.25
CA GLY A 103 -26.71 38.00 -18.71
C GLY A 103 -27.46 36.92 -19.49
N LYS A 104 -27.10 36.72 -20.77
CA LYS A 104 -27.87 35.86 -21.70
C LYS A 104 -27.75 34.35 -21.41
N ASN A 105 -26.57 33.88 -20.96
CA ASN A 105 -26.28 32.44 -20.81
C ASN A 105 -25.75 32.01 -19.43
N ASP A 106 -25.57 32.92 -18.48
CA ASP A 106 -25.10 32.59 -17.13
C ASP A 106 -26.24 32.75 -16.11
N PHE A 107 -26.40 31.78 -15.22
CA PHE A 107 -27.40 31.82 -14.18
C PHE A 107 -26.91 31.10 -12.91
N TYR A 108 -27.40 31.58 -11.78
CA TYR A 108 -27.15 31.00 -10.46
C TYR A 108 -28.43 30.45 -9.86
N ARG A 109 -28.28 29.37 -9.10
CA ARG A 109 -29.35 28.78 -8.29
C ARG A 109 -29.11 29.13 -6.83
N LEU A 110 -30.11 29.76 -6.20
CA LEU A 110 -30.04 30.20 -4.81
C LEU A 110 -30.92 29.30 -3.95
N ARG A 111 -30.39 28.90 -2.80
CA ARG A 111 -31.13 28.23 -1.72
C ARG A 111 -30.86 28.94 -0.42
N LEU A 112 -31.91 29.23 0.34
CA LEU A 112 -31.83 29.87 1.65
C LEU A 112 -32.14 28.83 2.74
N PHE A 113 -31.38 28.87 3.83
CA PHE A 113 -31.53 27.99 4.98
C PHE A 113 -31.52 28.82 6.27
N PRO A 114 -32.24 28.41 7.32
CA PRO A 114 -32.06 29.01 8.64
C PRO A 114 -30.66 28.69 9.16
N PHE A 115 -30.03 29.63 9.86
CA PHE A 115 -28.77 29.33 10.54
C PHE A 115 -29.04 28.49 11.79
N ILE A 116 -28.40 27.32 11.87
CA ILE A 116 -28.55 26.42 13.02
C ILE A 116 -27.48 26.77 14.05
N SER A 117 -27.90 27.38 15.15
CA SER A 117 -27.02 27.68 16.28
C SER A 117 -26.63 26.40 17.03
N GLY A 118 -25.31 26.21 17.20
CA GLY A 118 -24.72 25.12 17.97
C GLY A 118 -23.20 25.25 18.04
N THR A 119 -22.57 24.38 18.81
CA THR A 119 -21.12 24.19 18.83
C THR A 119 -20.79 22.97 17.97
N TYR A 120 -19.72 23.01 17.17
CA TYR A 120 -19.32 21.84 16.40
C TYR A 120 -18.73 20.77 17.31
N LEU A 121 -18.90 19.50 16.97
CA LEU A 121 -18.27 18.41 17.70
C LEU A 121 -16.73 18.55 17.69
N ALA A 122 -16.18 19.03 16.56
CA ALA A 122 -14.76 19.36 16.39
C ALA A 122 -14.21 20.38 17.40
N ASP A 123 -15.05 21.29 17.91
CA ASP A 123 -14.62 22.36 18.83
C ASP A 123 -14.51 21.87 20.28
N LEU A 124 -14.96 20.65 20.58
CA LEU A 124 -14.86 20.08 21.91
C LEU A 124 -13.42 19.60 22.16
N LYS A 125 -12.80 20.13 23.22
CA LYS A 125 -11.44 19.72 23.63
C LYS A 125 -11.32 18.20 23.86
N ASN A 126 -12.37 17.59 24.38
CA ASN A 126 -12.48 16.14 24.60
C ASN A 126 -13.89 15.69 24.25
N ILE A 127 -14.02 14.80 23.27
CA ILE A 127 -15.29 14.22 22.85
C ILE A 127 -15.58 12.97 23.70
N PRO A 128 -16.59 12.96 24.57
CA PRO A 128 -16.94 11.78 25.37
C PRO A 128 -17.45 10.64 24.49
N LEU A 129 -17.16 9.38 24.88
CA LEU A 129 -17.66 8.16 24.21
C LEU A 129 -19.17 8.17 23.96
N ARG A 130 -19.95 8.75 24.89
CA ARG A 130 -21.39 8.93 24.74
C ARG A 130 -21.78 9.71 23.47
N LEU A 131 -21.03 10.75 23.08
CA LEU A 131 -21.35 11.52 21.87
C LEU A 131 -21.12 10.72 20.59
N TRP A 132 -20.11 9.86 20.57
CA TRP A 132 -19.89 8.92 19.46
C TRP A 132 -21.02 7.88 19.36
N ARG A 133 -21.53 7.40 20.49
CA ARG A 133 -22.75 6.58 20.54
C ARG A 133 -23.98 7.33 20.00
N GLU A 134 -24.15 8.60 20.37
CA GLU A 134 -25.24 9.43 19.85
C GLU A 134 -25.10 9.68 18.35
N ALA A 135 -23.87 9.87 17.85
CA ALA A 135 -23.60 9.99 16.41
C ALA A 135 -23.97 8.69 15.66
N GLY A 136 -23.55 7.52 16.15
CA GLY A 136 -23.94 6.24 15.56
C GLY A 136 -25.46 6.01 15.52
N ASN A 137 -26.17 6.42 16.58
CA ASN A 137 -27.63 6.39 16.64
C ASN A 137 -28.31 7.32 15.63
N LEU A 138 -27.74 8.51 15.39
CA LEU A 138 -28.25 9.46 14.41
C LEU A 138 -28.03 8.95 12.99
N LEU A 139 -26.84 8.46 12.67
CA LEU A 139 -26.52 7.90 11.35
C LEU A 139 -27.42 6.72 10.99
N ALA A 140 -27.65 5.79 11.92
CA ALA A 140 -28.60 4.69 11.68
C ALA A 140 -30.04 5.20 11.49
N GLY A 141 -30.45 6.24 12.22
CA GLY A 141 -31.77 6.87 12.05
C GLY A 141 -31.93 7.53 10.67
N ILE A 142 -30.88 8.18 10.17
CA ILE A 142 -30.83 8.77 8.83
C ILE A 142 -30.95 7.67 7.78
N ASP A 143 -30.14 6.62 7.88
CA ASP A 143 -30.14 5.53 6.91
C ASP A 143 -31.48 4.77 6.89
N LEU A 144 -32.10 4.52 8.05
CA LEU A 144 -33.44 3.95 8.11
C LEU A 144 -34.51 4.87 7.49
N SER A 145 -34.36 6.18 7.69
CA SER A 145 -35.27 7.17 7.11
C SER A 145 -35.21 7.18 5.57
N LEU A 146 -34.06 6.80 5.01
CA LEU A 146 -33.73 6.83 3.58
C LEU A 146 -33.75 5.48 2.87
N LYS A 147 -34.01 4.37 3.58
CA LYS A 147 -33.95 3.00 3.04
C LYS A 147 -34.72 2.80 1.72
N ASP A 148 -35.88 3.41 1.60
CA ASP A 148 -36.75 3.33 0.42
C ASP A 148 -36.91 4.70 -0.29
N PHE A 149 -36.03 5.66 0.02
CA PHE A 149 -36.06 6.97 -0.61
C PHE A 149 -35.57 6.88 -2.06
N TYR A 150 -36.33 7.46 -2.98
CA TYR A 150 -35.96 7.56 -4.38
C TYR A 150 -36.06 9.00 -4.88
N HIS A 151 -35.03 9.45 -5.59
CA HIS A 151 -35.04 10.69 -6.34
C HIS A 151 -34.13 10.60 -7.58
N PRO A 152 -34.51 11.14 -8.75
CA PRO A 152 -33.66 11.12 -9.95
C PRO A 152 -32.25 11.69 -9.74
N GLY A 153 -32.11 12.70 -8.88
CA GLY A 153 -30.83 13.32 -8.50
C GLY A 153 -29.90 12.49 -7.59
N GLN A 154 -30.35 11.33 -7.08
CA GLN A 154 -29.57 10.54 -6.11
C GLN A 154 -28.34 9.84 -6.73
N LYS A 155 -28.36 9.57 -8.05
CA LYS A 155 -27.30 8.86 -8.79
C LYS A 155 -26.24 9.81 -9.34
N ARG A 156 -25.83 10.77 -8.53
CA ARG A 156 -24.78 11.73 -8.89
C ARG A 156 -23.39 11.14 -8.76
N LEU A 157 -22.49 11.59 -9.63
CA LEU A 157 -21.12 11.10 -9.69
C LEU A 157 -20.19 11.98 -8.85
N LEU A 158 -20.00 11.58 -7.59
CA LEU A 158 -19.10 12.25 -6.66
C LEU A 158 -17.74 11.52 -6.65
N PRO A 159 -16.62 12.18 -7.03
CA PRO A 159 -15.29 11.56 -6.98
C PRO A 159 -14.88 11.09 -5.58
N TRP A 160 -15.47 11.68 -4.53
CA TRP A 160 -15.18 11.36 -3.15
C TRP A 160 -16.09 10.30 -2.52
N ASP A 161 -17.07 9.78 -3.27
CA ASP A 161 -17.83 8.60 -2.85
C ASP A 161 -16.94 7.35 -2.90
N LEU A 162 -16.99 6.51 -1.86
CA LEU A 162 -16.15 5.31 -1.74
C LEU A 162 -16.41 4.27 -2.86
N LYS A 163 -17.50 4.34 -3.67
CA LYS A 163 -17.65 3.49 -4.89
C LYS A 163 -16.66 3.89 -5.96
N ASN A 164 -16.30 5.17 -5.95
CA ASN A 164 -15.48 5.79 -6.96
C ASN A 164 -14.02 5.91 -6.49
N VAL A 165 -13.59 5.21 -5.44
CA VAL A 165 -12.22 5.28 -4.90
C VAL A 165 -11.15 5.04 -5.97
N LEU A 166 -11.43 4.23 -7.00
CA LEU A 166 -10.48 3.99 -8.09
C LEU A 166 -10.17 5.26 -8.91
N TRP A 167 -10.99 6.30 -8.81
CA TRP A 167 -10.68 7.62 -9.35
C TRP A 167 -9.40 8.22 -8.76
N SER A 168 -9.02 7.82 -7.54
CA SER A 168 -7.76 8.18 -6.89
C SER A 168 -6.53 7.59 -7.57
N LYS A 169 -6.66 6.56 -8.41
CA LYS A 169 -5.54 5.91 -9.11
C LYS A 169 -4.76 6.89 -9.98
N ASP A 170 -5.48 7.69 -10.78
CA ASP A 170 -4.88 8.73 -11.60
C ASP A 170 -4.31 9.88 -10.76
N LYS A 171 -4.73 9.99 -9.50
CA LYS A 171 -4.26 11.06 -8.59
C LYS A 171 -3.01 10.68 -7.80
N LEU A 172 -2.58 9.42 -7.85
CA LEU A 172 -1.29 9.01 -7.31
C LEU A 172 -0.11 9.74 -7.98
N THR A 173 -0.28 10.29 -9.18
CA THR A 173 0.75 11.10 -9.87
C THR A 173 1.04 12.42 -9.14
N TYR A 174 0.12 12.92 -8.31
CA TYR A 174 0.32 14.14 -7.53
C TYR A 174 1.00 13.88 -6.18
N ILE A 175 1.16 12.60 -5.79
CA ILE A 175 1.86 12.20 -4.56
C ILE A 175 3.36 12.12 -4.85
N LYS A 176 4.14 13.04 -4.25
CA LYS A 176 5.60 13.11 -4.43
C LYS A 176 6.36 12.10 -3.56
N ASP A 177 5.87 11.82 -2.36
CA ASP A 177 6.50 10.85 -1.46
C ASP A 177 6.28 9.42 -2.00
N PRO A 178 7.35 8.70 -2.41
CA PRO A 178 7.23 7.36 -2.97
C PRO A 178 6.68 6.34 -1.97
N THR A 179 6.93 6.51 -0.67
CA THR A 179 6.40 5.63 0.37
C THR A 179 4.90 5.80 0.50
N LEU A 180 4.43 7.04 0.65
CA LEU A 180 3.00 7.34 0.69
C LEU A 180 2.30 6.90 -0.60
N LYS A 181 2.88 7.16 -1.77
CA LYS A 181 2.32 6.74 -3.06
C LYS A 181 2.09 5.23 -3.11
N ARG A 182 3.06 4.44 -2.63
CA ARG A 182 2.97 2.98 -2.58
C ARG A 182 1.95 2.49 -1.55
N GLN A 183 1.87 3.12 -0.38
CA GLN A 183 0.85 2.82 0.64
C GLN A 183 -0.57 3.05 0.11
N LEU A 184 -0.79 4.17 -0.58
CA LEU A 184 -2.08 4.50 -1.20
C LEU A 184 -2.42 3.54 -2.35
N ASP A 185 -1.45 3.21 -3.20
CA ASP A 185 -1.65 2.21 -4.26
C ASP A 185 -1.96 0.81 -3.70
N TYR A 186 -1.37 0.46 -2.55
CA TYR A 186 -1.72 -0.76 -1.82
C TYR A 186 -3.16 -0.73 -1.30
N CYS A 187 -3.62 0.40 -0.76
CA CYS A 187 -5.02 0.55 -0.34
C CYS A 187 -5.98 0.37 -1.52
N LEU A 188 -5.65 0.91 -2.70
CA LEU A 188 -6.42 0.69 -3.92
C LEU A 188 -6.42 -0.79 -4.33
N LEU A 189 -5.27 -1.47 -4.26
CA LEU A 189 -5.20 -2.91 -4.52
C LEU A 189 -6.08 -3.70 -3.55
N GLN A 190 -6.05 -3.37 -2.26
CA GLN A 190 -6.91 -4.04 -1.27
C GLN A 190 -8.40 -3.79 -1.57
N TYR A 191 -8.78 -2.59 -1.98
CA TYR A 191 -10.16 -2.33 -2.41
C TYR A 191 -10.57 -3.18 -3.62
N GLU A 192 -9.70 -3.24 -4.65
CA GLU A 192 -9.90 -4.09 -5.84
C GLU A 192 -10.09 -5.56 -5.46
N MET A 193 -9.31 -6.06 -4.49
CA MET A 193 -9.29 -7.48 -4.13
C MET A 193 -10.29 -7.88 -3.04
N ARG A 194 -10.77 -6.94 -2.22
CA ARG A 194 -11.60 -7.23 -1.03
C ARG A 194 -13.00 -6.67 -1.12
N VAL A 195 -13.19 -5.52 -1.77
CA VAL A 195 -14.49 -4.84 -1.83
C VAL A 195 -15.21 -5.13 -3.15
N LEU A 196 -14.55 -4.95 -4.28
CA LEU A 196 -15.18 -5.14 -5.60
C LEU A 196 -15.78 -6.53 -5.81
N PRO A 197 -15.14 -7.65 -5.42
CA PRO A 197 -15.70 -8.99 -5.66
C PRO A 197 -17.04 -9.22 -4.97
N VAL A 198 -17.31 -8.49 -3.87
CA VAL A 198 -18.53 -8.65 -3.08
C VAL A 198 -19.52 -7.50 -3.27
N ALA A 199 -19.16 -6.47 -4.04
CA ALA A 199 -19.94 -5.23 -4.22
C ALA A 199 -21.40 -5.45 -4.62
N HIS A 200 -21.66 -6.43 -5.50
CA HIS A 200 -23.00 -6.76 -5.99
C HIS A 200 -23.93 -7.36 -4.91
N ARG A 201 -23.38 -7.81 -3.78
CA ARG A 201 -24.13 -8.35 -2.64
C ARG A 201 -24.35 -7.33 -1.53
N LEU A 202 -23.68 -6.18 -1.60
CA LEU A 202 -23.78 -5.15 -0.57
C LEU A 202 -25.07 -4.36 -0.73
N ARG A 203 -25.72 -4.04 0.39
CA ARG A 203 -26.88 -3.15 0.39
C ARG A 203 -26.47 -1.76 -0.09
N SER A 204 -27.31 -1.19 -0.96
CA SER A 204 -27.11 0.16 -1.49
C SER A 204 -28.37 0.98 -1.32
N GLN A 205 -28.22 2.23 -0.89
CA GLN A 205 -29.31 3.19 -0.70
C GLN A 205 -28.74 4.61 -0.69
N VAL A 206 -29.59 5.63 -0.56
CA VAL A 206 -29.12 6.98 -0.25
C VAL A 206 -28.55 7.01 1.16
N ILE A 207 -27.31 7.48 1.28
CA ILE A 207 -26.62 7.66 2.56
C ILE A 207 -26.26 9.15 2.76
N TYR A 208 -25.92 9.54 3.98
CA TYR A 208 -25.48 10.91 4.28
C TYR A 208 -24.11 11.22 3.68
N GLY A 209 -23.14 10.32 3.86
CA GLY A 209 -21.89 10.30 3.10
C GLY A 209 -20.80 11.29 3.54
N ASP A 210 -20.98 12.06 4.62
CA ASP A 210 -19.95 12.99 5.13
C ASP A 210 -19.95 13.14 6.66
N ALA A 211 -19.98 12.00 7.37
CA ALA A 211 -20.01 11.93 8.84
C ALA A 211 -18.68 12.33 9.50
N ASN A 212 -18.27 13.59 9.38
CA ASN A 212 -17.11 14.16 10.06
C ASN A 212 -17.50 15.08 11.24
N GLU A 213 -16.58 15.29 12.17
CA GLU A 213 -16.77 16.07 13.41
C GLU A 213 -17.13 17.54 13.19
N HIS A 214 -16.87 18.11 12.00
CA HIS A 214 -17.26 19.47 11.67
C HIS A 214 -18.72 19.57 11.22
N ASN A 215 -19.39 18.44 10.94
CA ASN A 215 -20.79 18.44 10.53
C ASN A 215 -21.76 18.13 11.68
N PHE A 216 -21.28 17.55 12.78
CA PHE A 216 -22.10 17.31 13.97
C PHE A 216 -22.20 18.58 14.84
N LEU A 217 -23.41 18.94 15.23
CA LEU A 217 -23.68 20.02 16.20
C LEU A 217 -24.04 19.45 17.57
N VAL A 218 -23.55 20.10 18.62
CA VAL A 218 -23.92 19.80 20.01
C VAL A 218 -24.69 20.92 20.70
N THR A 219 -25.49 20.55 21.70
CA THR A 219 -26.31 21.47 22.50
C THR A 219 -25.51 22.44 23.36
N SER A 220 -24.30 22.07 23.77
CA SER A 220 -23.45 22.84 24.68
C SER A 220 -21.98 22.54 24.44
N PRO A 221 -21.08 23.53 24.59
CA PRO A 221 -19.63 23.30 24.55
C PRO A 221 -19.12 22.57 25.80
N ALA A 222 -19.93 22.45 26.87
CA ALA A 222 -19.54 21.75 28.10
C ALA A 222 -19.69 20.22 27.91
N PRO A 223 -18.60 19.42 27.89
CA PRO A 223 -18.66 18.01 27.47
C PRO A 223 -19.63 17.14 28.27
N GLY A 224 -19.80 17.38 29.58
CA GLY A 224 -20.72 16.60 30.42
C GLY A 224 -22.21 16.84 30.14
N ARG A 225 -22.56 17.95 29.49
CA ARG A 225 -23.94 18.34 29.14
C ARG A 225 -24.21 18.34 27.63
N ALA A 226 -23.17 18.13 26.83
CA ALA A 226 -23.27 18.06 25.38
C ALA A 226 -24.14 16.86 24.96
N ARG A 227 -25.00 17.10 23.98
CA ARG A 227 -25.80 16.11 23.25
C ARG A 227 -25.74 16.43 21.78
N ILE A 228 -25.75 15.42 20.91
CA ILE A 228 -25.89 15.64 19.47
C ILE A 228 -27.25 16.30 19.22
N LYS A 229 -27.21 17.51 18.66
CA LYS A 229 -28.38 18.37 18.41
C LYS A 229 -28.81 18.32 16.95
N GLY A 230 -27.90 18.01 16.04
CA GLY A 230 -28.19 18.07 14.62
C GLY A 230 -26.97 17.79 13.76
N LEU A 231 -27.22 17.81 12.46
CA LEU A 231 -26.25 17.51 11.42
C LEU A 231 -26.32 18.58 10.33
N LEU A 232 -25.15 18.96 9.84
CA LEU A 232 -25.00 19.96 8.79
C LEU A 232 -24.50 19.31 7.50
N ASP A 233 -24.44 20.14 6.46
CA ASP A 233 -23.87 19.84 5.16
C ASP A 233 -24.27 18.50 4.52
N LEU A 234 -25.54 18.40 4.16
CA LEU A 234 -26.10 17.28 3.39
C LEU A 234 -25.76 17.38 1.89
N GLY A 235 -24.65 18.04 1.56
CA GLY A 235 -24.20 18.30 0.20
C GLY A 235 -23.54 17.09 -0.47
N ASP A 236 -23.24 16.03 0.29
CA ASP A 236 -22.49 14.83 -0.18
C ASP A 236 -23.32 13.56 -0.28
N MET A 237 -24.61 13.63 0.06
CA MET A 237 -25.53 12.50 0.00
C MET A 237 -25.60 11.88 -1.39
N THR A 238 -25.60 10.56 -1.50
CA THR A 238 -25.69 9.89 -2.81
C THR A 238 -26.11 8.46 -2.61
N GLU A 239 -26.64 7.83 -3.66
CA GLU A 239 -26.87 6.39 -3.65
C GLU A 239 -25.53 5.65 -3.61
N SER A 240 -25.30 4.84 -2.57
CA SER A 240 -23.99 4.31 -2.21
C SER A 240 -24.13 3.00 -1.44
N PHE A 241 -23.02 2.28 -1.18
CA PHE A 241 -23.08 1.11 -0.27
C PHE A 241 -23.37 1.60 1.16
N LEU A 242 -24.30 0.95 1.85
CA LEU A 242 -24.72 1.34 3.20
C LEU A 242 -23.56 1.37 4.21
N ALA A 243 -22.69 0.35 4.16
CA ALA A 243 -21.53 0.22 5.04
C ALA A 243 -20.54 1.42 5.00
N ARG A 244 -20.64 2.27 3.97
CA ARG A 244 -19.80 3.46 3.84
C ARG A 244 -20.13 4.52 4.87
N GLU A 245 -21.39 4.65 5.29
CA GLU A 245 -21.79 5.66 6.26
C GLU A 245 -20.96 5.51 7.54
N VAL A 246 -20.94 4.29 8.08
CA VAL A 246 -20.13 3.97 9.26
C VAL A 246 -18.63 4.00 8.96
N ALA A 247 -18.17 3.61 7.77
CA ALA A 247 -16.75 3.66 7.41
C ALA A 247 -16.21 5.10 7.42
N ILE A 248 -16.99 6.06 6.92
CA ILE A 248 -16.63 7.48 6.89
C ILE A 248 -16.60 8.02 8.31
N ALA A 249 -17.63 7.76 9.12
CA ALA A 249 -17.67 8.16 10.52
C ALA A 249 -16.47 7.64 11.32
N LEU A 250 -16.13 6.36 11.15
CA LEU A 250 -14.98 5.74 11.80
C LEU A 250 -13.66 6.36 11.34
N ALA A 251 -13.49 6.64 10.04
CA ALA A 251 -12.26 7.24 9.52
C ALA A 251 -12.00 8.61 10.17
N TYR A 252 -13.01 9.47 10.27
CA TYR A 252 -12.89 10.79 10.89
C TYR A 252 -12.68 10.70 12.40
N ALA A 253 -13.43 9.86 13.10
CA ALA A 253 -13.26 9.65 14.53
C ALA A 253 -11.84 9.13 14.88
N LEU A 254 -11.32 8.18 14.10
CA LEU A 254 -9.97 7.63 14.28
C LEU A 254 -8.85 8.62 13.92
N MET A 255 -9.10 9.58 13.02
CA MET A 255 -8.14 10.65 12.70
C MET A 255 -7.94 11.59 13.88
N LEU A 256 -8.98 11.84 14.69
CA LEU A 256 -8.86 12.62 15.94
C LEU A 256 -8.04 11.85 16.99
N LYS A 257 -8.36 10.57 17.17
CA LYS A 257 -7.62 9.67 18.05
C LYS A 257 -7.88 8.21 17.63
N PRO A 258 -6.84 7.40 17.36
CA PRO A 258 -7.00 5.98 17.04
C PRO A 258 -7.40 5.16 18.29
N ASP A 259 -8.67 5.27 18.68
CA ASP A 259 -9.23 4.68 19.89
C ASP A 259 -10.28 3.61 19.54
N LYS A 260 -10.00 2.36 19.94
CA LYS A 260 -10.88 1.22 19.64
C LYS A 260 -12.21 1.29 20.39
N GLU A 261 -12.28 2.04 21.51
CA GLU A 261 -13.56 2.24 22.20
C GLU A 261 -14.51 3.12 21.40
N VAL A 262 -14.00 4.14 20.69
CA VAL A 262 -14.83 4.98 19.81
C VAL A 262 -15.46 4.16 18.68
N VAL A 263 -14.71 3.19 18.15
CA VAL A 263 -15.20 2.23 17.14
C VAL A 263 -16.35 1.41 17.70
N ARG A 264 -16.19 0.88 18.92
CA ARG A 264 -17.26 0.11 19.60
C ARG A 264 -18.52 0.95 19.78
N GLU A 265 -18.39 2.21 20.21
CA GLU A 265 -19.53 3.08 20.49
C GLU A 265 -20.32 3.45 19.23
N ILE A 266 -19.64 3.75 18.11
CA ILE A 266 -20.29 4.09 16.85
C ILE A 266 -20.97 2.85 16.27
N LEU A 267 -20.24 1.73 16.16
CA LEU A 267 -20.75 0.51 15.53
C LEU A 267 -21.87 -0.13 16.33
N SER A 268 -21.74 -0.26 17.65
CA SER A 268 -22.80 -0.89 18.47
C SER A 268 -24.09 -0.07 18.44
N ALA A 269 -23.99 1.26 18.52
CA ALA A 269 -25.14 2.15 18.40
C ALA A 269 -25.81 2.08 17.03
N TYR A 270 -25.01 2.11 15.96
CA TYR A 270 -25.53 2.01 14.60
C TYR A 270 -26.22 0.66 14.37
N HIS A 271 -25.51 -0.44 14.65
CA HIS A 271 -25.97 -1.81 14.43
C HIS A 271 -27.25 -2.13 15.19
N ARG A 272 -27.39 -1.66 16.43
CA ARG A 272 -28.62 -1.88 17.23
C ARG A 272 -29.88 -1.31 16.58
N LYS A 273 -29.75 -0.20 15.84
CA LYS A 273 -30.88 0.42 15.13
C LYS A 273 -31.01 -0.09 13.70
N ASN A 274 -29.90 -0.12 12.95
CA ASN A 274 -29.84 -0.59 11.57
C ASN A 274 -28.75 -1.69 11.46
N PRO A 275 -29.12 -2.98 11.65
CA PRO A 275 -28.16 -4.07 11.70
C PRO A 275 -27.30 -4.15 10.44
N LEU A 276 -25.98 -4.15 10.63
CA LEU A 276 -24.97 -4.40 9.61
C LEU A 276 -24.86 -5.90 9.34
N GLN A 277 -24.65 -6.27 8.08
CA GLN A 277 -24.47 -7.65 7.64
C GLN A 277 -23.00 -8.09 7.81
N PRO A 278 -22.73 -9.40 8.00
CA PRO A 278 -21.36 -9.93 8.08
C PRO A 278 -20.45 -9.46 6.94
N GLU A 279 -20.94 -9.47 5.69
CA GLU A 279 -20.18 -9.03 4.52
C GLU A 279 -19.84 -7.54 4.54
N GLU A 280 -20.68 -6.71 5.16
CA GLU A 280 -20.43 -5.27 5.33
C GLU A 280 -19.34 -5.03 6.38
N LEU A 281 -19.30 -5.83 7.45
CA LEU A 281 -18.25 -5.79 8.47
C LEU A 281 -16.92 -6.31 7.94
N ASP A 282 -16.93 -7.36 7.11
CA ASP A 282 -15.73 -7.95 6.51
C ASP A 282 -14.96 -6.95 5.62
N ILE A 283 -15.67 -6.02 4.97
CA ILE A 283 -15.05 -5.01 4.12
C ILE A 283 -14.76 -3.67 4.81
N LEU A 284 -15.28 -3.47 6.03
CA LEU A 284 -15.31 -2.17 6.69
C LEU A 284 -13.91 -1.56 6.87
N PHE A 285 -12.91 -2.37 7.23
CA PHE A 285 -11.52 -1.94 7.33
C PHE A 285 -11.00 -1.35 6.02
N TYR A 286 -11.32 -1.99 4.90
CA TYR A 286 -10.90 -1.55 3.57
C TYR A 286 -11.66 -0.32 3.09
N LEU A 287 -12.91 -0.12 3.53
CA LEU A 287 -13.65 1.12 3.29
C LEU A 287 -13.07 2.31 4.08
N ILE A 288 -12.57 2.09 5.31
CA ILE A 288 -11.84 3.11 6.06
C ILE A 288 -10.54 3.50 5.32
N LEU A 289 -9.77 2.51 4.86
CA LEU A 289 -8.58 2.77 4.03
C LEU A 289 -8.93 3.49 2.73
N ALA A 290 -10.06 3.13 2.09
CA ALA A 290 -10.55 3.82 0.90
C ALA A 290 -10.87 5.30 1.19
N ARG A 291 -11.45 5.62 2.35
CA ARG A 291 -11.72 7.01 2.73
C ARG A 291 -10.44 7.80 2.89
N LEU A 292 -9.44 7.26 3.59
CA LEU A 292 -8.14 7.90 3.72
C LEU A 292 -7.45 8.08 2.37
N THR A 293 -7.58 7.09 1.48
CA THR A 293 -7.02 7.15 0.13
C THR A 293 -7.63 8.30 -0.67
N ILE A 294 -8.95 8.46 -0.64
CA ILE A 294 -9.63 9.59 -1.27
C ILE A 294 -9.14 10.91 -0.67
N SER A 295 -9.19 11.07 0.64
CA SER A 295 -8.82 12.33 1.31
C SER A 295 -7.39 12.77 0.96
N LEU A 296 -6.42 11.87 1.05
CA LEU A 296 -5.01 12.18 0.81
C LEU A 296 -4.72 12.45 -0.68
N THR A 297 -5.31 11.67 -1.59
CA THR A 297 -5.12 11.90 -3.03
C THR A 297 -5.85 13.13 -3.55
N MET A 298 -7.05 13.41 -3.04
CA MET A 298 -7.82 14.62 -3.34
C MET A 298 -7.07 15.86 -2.87
N SER A 299 -6.55 15.86 -1.65
CA SER A 299 -5.80 17.00 -1.14
C SER A 299 -4.53 17.27 -1.96
N ALA A 300 -3.76 16.22 -2.29
CA ALA A 300 -2.57 16.36 -3.13
C ALA A 300 -2.89 16.89 -4.55
N TRP A 301 -3.97 16.41 -5.16
CA TRP A 301 -4.43 16.89 -6.46
C TRP A 301 -4.89 18.35 -6.39
N ARG A 302 -5.72 18.70 -5.40
CA ARG A 302 -6.30 20.05 -5.27
C ARG A 302 -5.26 21.10 -4.90
N ARG A 303 -4.23 20.77 -4.12
CA ARG A 303 -3.13 21.71 -3.84
C ARG A 303 -2.47 22.25 -5.11
N LYS A 304 -2.43 21.46 -6.19
CA LYS A 304 -1.92 21.91 -7.48
C LYS A 304 -2.94 22.79 -8.24
N ALA A 305 -4.24 22.52 -8.07
CA ALA A 305 -5.31 23.27 -8.74
C ALA A 305 -5.66 24.59 -8.03
N GLU A 306 -5.61 24.61 -6.70
CA GLU A 306 -5.99 25.72 -5.82
C GLU A 306 -4.99 25.82 -4.63
N PRO A 307 -3.79 26.41 -4.83
CA PRO A 307 -2.73 26.42 -3.82
C PRO A 307 -3.09 27.13 -2.50
N ASP A 308 -3.98 28.14 -2.56
CA ASP A 308 -4.33 28.99 -1.42
C ASP A 308 -5.47 28.45 -0.56
N ASN A 309 -6.05 27.28 -0.92
CA ASN A 309 -7.21 26.71 -0.24
C ASN A 309 -6.80 25.84 0.97
N ILE A 310 -6.50 26.48 2.11
CA ILE A 310 -6.04 25.83 3.35
C ILE A 310 -7.02 24.76 3.85
N TYR A 311 -8.32 24.95 3.65
CA TYR A 311 -9.38 24.03 4.11
C TYR A 311 -9.16 22.60 3.61
N MET A 312 -8.61 22.44 2.40
CA MET A 312 -8.39 21.13 1.79
C MET A 312 -7.27 20.30 2.44
N THR A 313 -6.40 20.93 3.22
CA THR A 313 -5.21 20.29 3.80
C THR A 313 -5.38 19.85 5.26
N ILE A 314 -6.50 20.23 5.89
CA ILE A 314 -6.75 20.03 7.34
C ILE A 314 -6.64 18.56 7.74
N SER A 315 -7.13 17.64 6.90
CA SER A 315 -7.13 16.20 7.19
C SER A 315 -5.88 15.45 6.73
N GLU A 316 -4.89 16.11 6.11
CA GLU A 316 -3.73 15.40 5.53
C GLU A 316 -2.83 14.77 6.59
N ASN A 317 -2.39 15.56 7.59
CA ASN A 317 -1.49 15.05 8.63
C ASN A 317 -2.19 14.00 9.51
N PRO A 318 -3.40 14.24 10.03
CA PRO A 318 -4.15 13.21 10.76
C PRO A 318 -4.41 11.96 9.90
N GLY A 319 -4.79 12.16 8.62
CA GLY A 319 -5.06 11.07 7.69
C GLY A 319 -3.81 10.23 7.39
N ARG A 320 -2.63 10.85 7.26
CA ARG A 320 -1.36 10.15 7.07
C ARG A 320 -0.96 9.35 8.30
N HIS A 321 -1.06 9.94 9.49
CA HIS A 321 -0.79 9.23 10.74
C HIS A 321 -1.71 8.02 10.93
N LEU A 322 -3.01 8.19 10.64
CA LEU A 322 -3.96 7.08 10.73
C LEU A 322 -3.68 6.01 9.67
N LEU A 323 -3.31 6.40 8.44
CA LEU A 323 -2.93 5.44 7.39
C LEU A 323 -1.73 4.58 7.83
N ASP A 324 -0.68 5.22 8.35
CA ASP A 324 0.50 4.50 8.87
C ASP A 324 0.13 3.55 10.01
N TYR A 325 -0.73 4.00 10.94
CA TYR A 325 -1.24 3.18 12.03
C TYR A 325 -2.03 1.96 11.53
N LEU A 326 -2.98 2.16 10.60
CA LEU A 326 -3.82 1.08 10.09
C LEU A 326 -3.03 0.08 9.24
N LEU A 327 -2.09 0.54 8.41
CA LEU A 327 -1.21 -0.34 7.61
C LEU A 327 -0.19 -1.09 8.49
N ALA A 328 0.06 -0.60 9.70
CA ALA A 328 0.80 -1.29 10.74
C ALA A 328 -0.06 -2.24 11.59
N GLU A 329 -1.38 -2.29 11.43
CA GLU A 329 -2.25 -3.22 12.17
C GLU A 329 -2.64 -4.44 11.30
N ASN A 330 -3.10 -5.52 11.96
CA ASN A 330 -3.62 -6.69 11.27
C ASN A 330 -5.12 -6.47 10.94
N PRO A 331 -5.56 -6.59 9.67
CA PRO A 331 -6.98 -6.45 9.30
C PRO A 331 -7.92 -7.39 10.06
N GLU A 332 -7.49 -8.61 10.42
CA GLU A 332 -8.32 -9.56 11.18
C GLU A 332 -8.59 -9.11 12.61
N LYS A 333 -7.68 -8.34 13.23
CA LYS A 333 -7.95 -7.72 14.54
C LYS A 333 -9.08 -6.70 14.46
N TRP A 334 -9.12 -5.96 13.36
CA TRP A 334 -10.17 -4.99 13.10
C TRP A 334 -11.49 -5.68 12.78
N ARG A 335 -11.47 -6.70 11.93
CA ARG A 335 -12.64 -7.54 11.64
C ARG A 335 -13.23 -8.11 12.94
N LYS A 336 -12.40 -8.71 13.79
CA LYS A 336 -12.82 -9.21 15.12
C LYS A 336 -13.45 -8.11 15.98
N LEU A 337 -12.80 -6.94 16.07
CA LEU A 337 -13.34 -5.78 16.80
C LEU A 337 -14.73 -5.37 16.27
N PHE A 338 -14.94 -5.38 14.95
CA PHE A 338 -16.23 -4.99 14.35
C PHE A 338 -17.35 -5.98 14.71
N TYR A 339 -17.08 -7.28 14.63
CA TYR A 339 -18.04 -8.32 15.01
C TYR A 339 -18.35 -8.27 16.51
N GLU A 340 -17.33 -8.12 17.36
CA GLU A 340 -17.52 -7.94 18.81
C GLU A 340 -18.35 -6.69 19.13
N SER A 341 -18.11 -5.58 18.41
CA SER A 341 -18.88 -4.33 18.57
C SER A 341 -20.35 -4.49 18.20
N CYS A 342 -20.66 -5.44 17.31
CA CYS A 342 -22.01 -5.72 16.85
C CYS A 342 -22.64 -6.94 17.55
N GLU A 343 -21.95 -7.54 18.52
CA GLU A 343 -22.38 -8.77 19.21
C GLU A 343 -22.67 -9.94 18.23
N LEU A 344 -21.95 -10.01 17.11
CA LEU A 344 -22.08 -11.05 16.10
C LEU A 344 -21.03 -12.14 16.26
N LYS A 345 -21.39 -13.37 15.89
CA LYS A 345 -20.45 -14.50 15.83
C LYS A 345 -19.48 -14.31 14.67
N LEU A 346 -18.18 -14.31 14.97
CA LEU A 346 -17.12 -14.27 13.97
C LEU A 346 -16.85 -15.67 13.41
N GLU A 347 -16.90 -15.81 12.09
CA GLU A 347 -16.40 -17.01 11.41
C GLU A 347 -14.92 -16.85 11.08
N ASN A 348 -14.13 -17.88 11.38
CA ASN A 348 -12.69 -17.87 11.13
C ASN A 348 -12.40 -18.07 9.63
N ASN A 349 -11.62 -17.15 9.06
CA ASN A 349 -11.17 -17.24 7.66
C ASN A 349 -10.07 -18.29 7.46
N PHE A 350 -9.46 -18.78 8.54
CA PHE A 350 -8.27 -19.63 8.51
C PHE A 350 -8.44 -20.87 9.39
N LEU A 351 -7.75 -21.94 9.02
CA LEU A 351 -7.67 -23.15 9.83
C LEU A 351 -6.94 -22.86 11.17
N PRO A 352 -7.28 -23.57 12.26
CA PRO A 352 -6.51 -23.51 13.49
C PRO A 352 -5.03 -23.88 13.26
N ALA A 353 -4.11 -23.14 13.88
CA ALA A 353 -2.67 -23.34 13.68
C ALA A 353 -2.23 -24.78 14.01
N ASP A 354 -2.80 -25.40 15.05
CA ASP A 354 -2.48 -26.78 15.45
C ASP A 354 -2.93 -27.80 14.39
N ASN A 355 -4.03 -27.54 13.69
CA ASN A 355 -4.49 -28.39 12.58
C ASN A 355 -3.52 -28.30 11.40
N VAL A 356 -3.10 -27.08 11.04
CA VAL A 356 -2.10 -26.85 9.98
C VAL A 356 -0.77 -27.52 10.32
N PHE A 357 -0.33 -27.40 11.57
CA PHE A 357 0.91 -28.00 12.04
C PHE A 357 0.86 -29.53 12.05
N SER A 358 -0.24 -30.12 12.52
CA SER A 358 -0.45 -31.55 12.55
C SER A 358 -0.49 -32.14 11.13
N ALA A 359 -1.21 -31.48 10.21
CA ALA A 359 -1.23 -31.86 8.80
C ALA A 359 0.17 -31.79 8.17
N ARG A 360 0.95 -30.74 8.45
CA ARG A 360 2.34 -30.62 7.98
C ARG A 360 3.20 -31.78 8.49
N LYS A 361 3.09 -32.16 9.77
CA LYS A 361 3.85 -33.29 10.33
C LYS A 361 3.45 -34.63 9.71
N ALA A 362 2.16 -34.83 9.43
CA ALA A 362 1.65 -36.06 8.86
C ALA A 362 2.02 -36.25 7.38
N HIS A 363 2.16 -35.14 6.63
CA HIS A 363 2.21 -35.20 5.16
C HIS A 363 3.46 -34.60 4.51
N LEU A 364 4.29 -33.83 5.22
CA LEU A 364 5.51 -33.24 4.69
C LEU A 364 6.76 -33.83 5.36
N SER A 365 7.83 -33.99 4.58
CA SER A 365 9.12 -34.47 5.08
C SER A 365 9.71 -33.52 6.13
N GLY A 366 10.29 -34.07 7.19
CA GLY A 366 11.02 -33.31 8.21
C GLY A 366 12.24 -32.55 7.67
N ALA A 367 12.72 -32.89 6.47
CA ALA A 367 13.76 -32.12 5.78
C ALA A 367 13.31 -30.70 5.40
N LEU A 368 12.00 -30.45 5.28
CA LEU A 368 11.42 -29.12 5.14
C LEU A 368 11.25 -28.47 6.52
N SER A 369 12.39 -28.16 7.15
CA SER A 369 12.45 -27.63 8.51
C SER A 369 11.68 -26.31 8.68
N LEU A 370 11.11 -26.10 9.86
CA LEU A 370 10.53 -24.82 10.26
C LEU A 370 11.60 -23.95 10.95
N SER A 371 11.58 -22.64 10.70
CA SER A 371 12.62 -21.73 11.16
C SER A 371 12.58 -21.41 12.66
N TYR A 372 11.48 -21.68 13.35
CA TYR A 372 11.25 -21.25 14.73
C TYR A 372 10.76 -22.41 15.61
N GLN A 373 11.14 -22.39 16.90
CA GLN A 373 10.71 -23.37 17.89
C GLN A 373 9.18 -23.39 18.05
N LYS A 374 8.55 -22.21 18.08
CA LYS A 374 7.10 -22.04 17.91
C LYS A 374 6.85 -21.67 16.44
N PRO A 375 6.29 -22.57 15.63
CA PRO A 375 5.96 -22.27 14.23
C PRO A 375 5.05 -21.06 14.10
N LEU A 376 5.28 -20.25 13.07
CA LEU A 376 4.44 -19.11 12.76
C LEU A 376 3.37 -19.50 11.73
N HIS A 377 2.09 -19.25 12.04
CA HIS A 377 0.99 -19.47 11.09
C HIS A 377 0.63 -18.15 10.40
N LEU A 378 1.45 -17.80 9.40
CA LEU A 378 1.33 -16.56 8.63
C LEU A 378 0.22 -16.68 7.58
N VAL A 379 -0.67 -15.68 7.54
CA VAL A 379 -1.83 -15.65 6.61
C VAL A 379 -1.82 -14.44 5.67
N GLN A 380 -1.01 -13.42 5.98
CA GLN A 380 -0.91 -12.21 5.18
C GLN A 380 0.47 -11.55 5.35
N GLY A 381 0.90 -10.81 4.33
CA GLY A 381 2.02 -9.88 4.40
C GLY A 381 1.66 -8.54 3.73
N CYS A 382 2.23 -7.45 4.23
CA CYS A 382 2.12 -6.10 3.65
C CYS A 382 3.39 -5.30 3.91
N GLY A 383 4.07 -4.87 2.84
CA GLY A 383 5.34 -4.14 2.96
C GLY A 383 6.35 -4.96 3.78
N PRO A 384 6.93 -4.43 4.86
CA PRO A 384 7.89 -5.16 5.68
C PRO A 384 7.23 -6.03 6.77
N TYR A 385 5.91 -6.19 6.79
CA TYR A 385 5.19 -6.87 7.86
C TYR A 385 4.58 -8.20 7.43
N LEU A 386 4.60 -9.15 8.36
CA LEU A 386 3.92 -10.45 8.28
C LEU A 386 2.87 -10.54 9.39
N PHE A 387 1.78 -11.23 9.11
CA PHE A 387 0.59 -11.29 9.96
C PHE A 387 0.16 -12.73 10.19
N GLU A 388 0.00 -13.10 11.45
CA GLU A 388 -0.56 -14.39 11.85
C GLU A 388 -2.09 -14.40 11.83
N ALA A 389 -2.66 -15.60 11.75
CA ALA A 389 -4.10 -15.84 11.77
C ALA A 389 -4.81 -15.26 13.00
N ASP A 390 -4.13 -15.15 14.14
CA ASP A 390 -4.69 -14.67 15.40
C ASP A 390 -4.63 -13.13 15.57
N GLY A 391 -4.07 -12.43 14.58
CA GLY A 391 -3.90 -10.99 14.64
C GLY A 391 -2.48 -10.51 14.95
N ARG A 392 -1.55 -11.39 15.34
CA ARG A 392 -0.17 -10.97 15.67
C ARG A 392 0.55 -10.47 14.43
N ARG A 393 1.37 -9.43 14.61
CA ARG A 393 2.19 -8.82 13.56
C ARG A 393 3.67 -9.03 13.86
N TYR A 394 4.44 -9.27 12.82
CA TYR A 394 5.88 -9.40 12.85
C TYR A 394 6.51 -8.42 11.85
N LEU A 395 7.58 -7.74 12.25
CA LEU A 395 8.49 -7.07 11.31
C LEU A 395 9.38 -8.14 10.68
N ASP A 396 9.35 -8.24 9.36
CA ASP A 396 10.10 -9.24 8.61
C ASP A 396 11.55 -8.79 8.42
N CYS A 397 12.40 -9.23 9.35
CA CYS A 397 13.84 -8.96 9.33
C CYS A 397 14.68 -10.13 8.78
N VAL A 398 14.04 -11.22 8.33
CA VAL A 398 14.73 -12.47 7.99
C VAL A 398 14.53 -12.86 6.54
N ASN A 399 13.35 -12.60 5.98
CA ASN A 399 13.03 -13.04 4.63
C ASN A 399 13.93 -12.38 3.59
N ASN A 400 14.68 -13.21 2.85
CA ASN A 400 15.68 -12.75 1.90
C ASN A 400 15.16 -12.66 0.45
N VAL A 401 13.91 -13.07 0.18
CA VAL A 401 13.35 -13.06 -1.20
C VAL A 401 12.52 -11.82 -1.54
N CYS A 402 11.82 -11.21 -0.57
CA CYS A 402 10.88 -10.10 -0.82
C CYS A 402 11.54 -8.71 -0.63
N HIS A 403 12.51 -8.35 -1.47
CA HIS A 403 13.23 -7.06 -1.40
C HIS A 403 12.32 -5.82 -1.45
N LEU A 404 11.27 -5.83 -2.27
CA LEU A 404 10.30 -4.74 -2.40
C LEU A 404 9.23 -4.76 -1.29
N GLY A 405 9.31 -5.74 -0.38
CA GLY A 405 8.28 -6.06 0.59
C GLY A 405 7.16 -6.94 0.03
N HIS A 406 6.28 -7.34 0.93
CA HIS A 406 5.11 -8.19 0.67
C HIS A 406 4.00 -7.42 -0.05
N ALA A 407 3.29 -8.10 -0.94
CA ALA A 407 2.12 -7.60 -1.66
C ALA A 407 2.35 -6.25 -2.40
N HIS A 408 3.53 -6.07 -3.01
CA HIS A 408 3.84 -4.85 -3.75
C HIS A 408 2.86 -4.65 -4.93
N PRO A 409 2.07 -3.54 -4.97
CA PRO A 409 0.94 -3.42 -5.88
C PRO A 409 1.31 -3.47 -7.36
N ALA A 410 2.43 -2.85 -7.74
CA ALA A 410 2.92 -2.87 -9.11
C ALA A 410 3.29 -4.30 -9.57
N VAL A 411 3.88 -5.12 -8.69
CA VAL A 411 4.29 -6.50 -9.00
C VAL A 411 3.07 -7.40 -9.10
N ALA A 412 2.18 -7.34 -8.09
CA ALA A 412 0.96 -8.15 -8.05
C ALA A 412 0.10 -7.94 -9.31
N ARG A 413 -0.15 -6.69 -9.71
CA ARG A 413 -0.92 -6.39 -10.92
C ARG A 413 -0.19 -6.77 -12.21
N ALA A 414 1.14 -6.64 -12.26
CA ALA A 414 1.93 -7.06 -13.43
C ALA A 414 1.82 -8.57 -13.66
N VAL A 415 2.00 -9.36 -12.60
CA VAL A 415 1.86 -10.83 -12.65
C VAL A 415 0.44 -11.22 -13.04
N ALA A 416 -0.58 -10.68 -12.34
CA ALA A 416 -1.97 -11.01 -12.62
C ALA A 416 -2.36 -10.70 -14.08
N ARG A 417 -1.94 -9.55 -14.61
CA ARG A 417 -2.17 -9.18 -16.01
C ARG A 417 -1.49 -10.16 -16.97
N GLN A 418 -0.21 -10.48 -16.75
CA GLN A 418 0.50 -11.40 -17.63
C GLN A 418 -0.16 -12.79 -17.65
N MET A 419 -0.66 -13.27 -16.52
CA MET A 419 -1.38 -14.55 -16.43
C MET A 419 -2.65 -14.59 -17.29
N THR A 420 -3.29 -13.45 -17.56
CA THR A 420 -4.45 -13.37 -18.47
C THR A 420 -4.08 -13.32 -19.95
N LEU A 421 -2.80 -13.05 -20.26
CA LEU A 421 -2.32 -12.89 -21.63
C LEU A 421 -1.61 -14.14 -22.13
N LEU A 422 -0.57 -14.60 -21.42
CA LEU A 422 0.29 -15.68 -21.89
C LEU A 422 1.13 -16.29 -20.74
N ASN A 423 1.21 -17.62 -20.73
CA ASN A 423 2.20 -18.40 -19.99
C ASN A 423 2.87 -19.39 -20.96
N THR A 424 4.15 -19.20 -21.26
CA THR A 424 4.87 -19.98 -22.29
C THR A 424 6.35 -20.16 -21.94
N ASN A 425 7.06 -20.97 -22.73
CA ASN A 425 8.51 -21.19 -22.62
C ASN A 425 9.32 -20.27 -23.56
N THR A 426 10.64 -20.21 -23.34
CA THR A 426 11.59 -19.34 -24.06
C THR A 426 11.84 -19.73 -25.52
N ARG A 427 11.21 -20.79 -26.06
CA ARG A 427 11.35 -21.18 -27.48
C ARG A 427 10.46 -20.39 -28.43
N TYR A 428 9.56 -19.56 -27.90
CA TYR A 428 8.70 -18.69 -28.68
C TYR A 428 9.16 -17.23 -28.59
N LEU A 429 8.78 -16.42 -29.58
CA LEU A 429 9.03 -14.98 -29.58
C LEU A 429 7.96 -14.25 -28.76
N TYR A 430 8.41 -13.40 -27.83
CA TYR A 430 7.56 -12.49 -27.07
C TYR A 430 8.38 -11.36 -26.46
N ASP A 431 7.86 -10.13 -26.54
CA ASP A 431 8.59 -8.91 -26.21
C ASP A 431 9.10 -8.89 -24.76
N GLN A 432 8.31 -9.43 -23.83
CA GLN A 432 8.60 -9.34 -22.40
C GLN A 432 9.92 -10.01 -22.00
N LEU A 433 10.36 -11.06 -22.72
CA LEU A 433 11.65 -11.70 -22.49
C LEU A 433 12.79 -10.75 -22.84
N VAL A 434 12.76 -10.19 -24.05
CA VAL A 434 13.82 -9.30 -24.58
C VAL A 434 13.88 -8.02 -23.75
N LEU A 435 12.72 -7.38 -23.50
CA LEU A 435 12.64 -6.16 -22.70
C LEU A 435 13.17 -6.34 -21.27
N TYR A 436 12.93 -7.52 -20.68
CA TYR A 436 13.47 -7.83 -19.36
C TYR A 436 14.98 -8.06 -19.38
N VAL A 437 15.47 -8.85 -20.34
CA VAL A 437 16.90 -9.15 -20.50
C VAL A 437 17.71 -7.89 -20.78
N GLU A 438 17.25 -7.03 -21.70
CA GLU A 438 17.92 -5.75 -22.00
C GLU A 438 17.98 -4.84 -20.77
N LYS A 439 16.86 -4.76 -20.03
CA LYS A 439 16.82 -3.97 -18.80
C LYS A 439 17.74 -4.54 -17.72
N LEU A 440 17.79 -5.87 -17.58
CA LEU A 440 18.69 -6.52 -16.64
C LEU A 440 20.14 -6.24 -17.01
N LEU A 441 20.53 -6.43 -18.28
CA LEU A 441 21.88 -6.17 -18.78
C LEU A 441 22.31 -4.71 -18.64
N SER A 442 21.37 -3.75 -18.67
CA SER A 442 21.67 -2.33 -18.44
C SER A 442 22.25 -2.03 -17.04
N HIS A 443 22.09 -2.95 -16.08
CA HIS A 443 22.69 -2.88 -14.76
C HIS A 443 24.07 -3.54 -14.67
N PHE A 444 24.62 -4.08 -15.75
CA PHE A 444 25.93 -4.72 -15.78
C PHE A 444 26.96 -3.92 -16.61
N PRO A 445 28.27 -4.10 -16.35
CA PRO A 445 29.31 -3.67 -17.29
C PRO A 445 29.08 -4.25 -18.69
N ARG A 446 29.40 -3.47 -19.74
CA ARG A 446 29.11 -3.81 -21.16
C ARG A 446 29.64 -5.17 -21.65
N LYS A 447 30.64 -5.74 -20.96
CA LYS A 447 31.18 -7.08 -21.29
C LYS A 447 30.15 -8.20 -21.05
N PHE A 448 29.19 -7.98 -20.15
CA PHE A 448 28.09 -8.88 -19.91
C PHE A 448 27.00 -8.61 -20.95
N ASN A 449 26.82 -9.54 -21.87
CA ASN A 449 25.91 -9.39 -23.00
C ASN A 449 25.06 -10.64 -23.25
N HIS A 450 25.20 -11.70 -22.44
CA HIS A 450 24.41 -12.92 -22.55
C HIS A 450 23.74 -13.27 -21.22
N VAL A 451 22.48 -13.71 -21.28
CA VAL A 451 21.67 -14.08 -20.12
C VAL A 451 20.99 -15.43 -20.36
N PHE A 452 21.11 -16.34 -19.40
CA PHE A 452 20.32 -17.56 -19.31
C PHE A 452 19.31 -17.42 -18.17
N LEU A 453 18.01 -17.51 -18.45
CA LEU A 453 16.97 -17.51 -17.41
C LEU A 453 16.69 -18.93 -16.90
N VAL A 454 16.52 -19.04 -15.59
CA VAL A 454 16.21 -20.28 -14.85
C VAL A 454 15.18 -19.97 -13.75
N ASN A 455 14.80 -20.94 -12.94
CA ASN A 455 13.74 -20.76 -11.92
C ASN A 455 14.27 -20.55 -10.50
N SER A 456 15.57 -20.76 -10.25
CA SER A 456 16.15 -20.62 -8.92
C SER A 456 17.63 -20.28 -8.96
N GLY A 457 18.16 -19.78 -7.84
CA GLY A 457 19.60 -19.58 -7.67
C GLY A 457 20.40 -20.88 -7.72
N SER A 458 19.81 -22.02 -7.34
CA SER A 458 20.47 -23.33 -7.50
C SER A 458 20.56 -23.73 -8.97
N GLU A 459 19.53 -23.54 -9.77
CA GLU A 459 19.64 -23.77 -11.23
C GLU A 459 20.66 -22.81 -11.86
N ALA A 460 20.75 -21.57 -11.38
CA ALA A 460 21.70 -20.58 -11.88
C ALA A 460 23.15 -20.98 -11.56
N ASN A 461 23.44 -21.34 -10.31
CA ASN A 461 24.79 -21.78 -9.92
C ASN A 461 25.21 -23.09 -10.58
N ASP A 462 24.28 -24.04 -10.76
CA ASP A 462 24.57 -25.28 -11.50
C ASP A 462 24.90 -25.00 -12.96
N LEU A 463 24.10 -24.16 -13.64
CA LEU A 463 24.36 -23.76 -15.02
C LEU A 463 25.68 -22.99 -15.13
N ALA A 464 25.98 -22.06 -14.22
CA ALA A 464 27.24 -21.33 -14.19
C ALA A 464 28.45 -22.28 -14.06
N LEU A 465 28.34 -23.30 -13.20
CA LEU A 465 29.38 -24.33 -13.06
C LEU A 465 29.56 -25.15 -14.35
N ARG A 466 28.46 -25.46 -15.05
CA ARG A 466 28.50 -26.15 -16.35
C ARG A 466 29.16 -25.28 -17.43
N LEU A 467 28.80 -24.00 -17.53
CA LEU A 467 29.43 -23.03 -18.43
C LEU A 467 30.93 -22.92 -18.16
N ALA A 468 31.31 -22.74 -16.89
CA ALA A 468 32.70 -22.62 -16.47
C ALA A 468 33.54 -23.87 -16.81
N ARG A 469 33.00 -25.07 -16.55
CA ARG A 469 33.68 -26.34 -16.87
C ARG A 469 33.84 -26.53 -18.37
N ASN A 470 32.80 -26.22 -19.14
CA ASN A 470 32.83 -26.36 -20.58
C ASN A 470 33.82 -25.38 -21.23
N TYR A 471 33.82 -24.13 -20.78
CA TYR A 471 34.72 -23.09 -21.26
C TYR A 471 36.19 -23.37 -20.93
N THR A 472 36.48 -23.76 -19.69
CA THR A 472 37.86 -24.00 -19.26
C THR A 472 38.36 -25.41 -19.58
N GLY A 473 37.48 -26.39 -19.76
CA GLY A 473 37.83 -27.81 -19.79
C GLY A 473 38.44 -28.34 -18.48
N GLY A 474 38.34 -27.58 -17.39
CA GLY A 474 38.89 -27.93 -16.07
C GLY A 474 37.94 -28.79 -15.23
N ARG A 475 38.45 -29.27 -14.08
CA ARG A 475 37.63 -29.99 -13.09
C ARG A 475 37.74 -29.43 -11.67
N GLU A 476 38.90 -28.85 -11.32
CA GLU A 476 39.17 -28.38 -9.96
C GLU A 476 38.49 -27.03 -9.70
N LEU A 477 37.87 -26.84 -8.53
CA LEU A 477 37.12 -25.64 -8.19
C LEU A 477 37.57 -25.11 -6.83
N LEU A 478 37.82 -23.80 -6.76
CA LEU A 478 38.05 -23.11 -5.50
C LEU A 478 36.71 -22.59 -4.95
N VAL A 479 36.52 -22.73 -3.64
CA VAL A 479 35.36 -22.24 -2.88
C VAL A 479 35.83 -21.59 -1.59
N ILE A 480 35.05 -20.68 -1.03
CA ILE A 480 35.35 -20.07 0.27
C ILE A 480 34.70 -20.90 1.38
N ASP A 481 35.45 -21.20 2.43
CA ASP A 481 34.93 -21.93 3.60
C ASP A 481 33.70 -21.23 4.20
N GLY A 482 32.69 -22.00 4.59
CA GLY A 482 31.38 -21.49 5.01
C GLY A 482 30.40 -21.06 3.89
N ALA A 483 30.78 -21.10 2.62
CA ALA A 483 29.92 -20.68 1.51
C ALA A 483 28.71 -21.63 1.27
N TYR A 484 27.64 -21.07 0.73
CA TYR A 484 26.45 -21.80 0.30
C TYR A 484 26.00 -21.40 -1.10
N HIS A 485 26.06 -22.34 -2.04
CA HIS A 485 25.74 -22.11 -3.45
C HIS A 485 24.46 -22.81 -3.92
N GLY A 486 23.81 -23.62 -3.08
CA GLY A 486 22.51 -24.21 -3.41
C GLY A 486 22.32 -25.64 -2.92
N ASN A 487 21.26 -26.29 -3.41
CA ASN A 487 20.80 -27.59 -2.90
C ASN A 487 20.67 -28.68 -3.98
N LEU A 488 21.17 -28.44 -5.20
CA LEU A 488 21.37 -29.51 -6.19
C LEU A 488 22.61 -30.32 -5.83
N THR A 489 22.71 -31.58 -6.27
CA THR A 489 23.84 -32.47 -5.91
C THR A 489 25.20 -31.83 -6.21
N SER A 490 25.36 -31.27 -7.41
CA SER A 490 26.55 -30.53 -7.84
C SER A 490 26.89 -29.34 -6.94
N LEU A 491 25.89 -28.72 -6.31
CA LEU A 491 26.02 -27.54 -5.46
C LEU A 491 26.23 -27.89 -4.00
N VAL A 492 25.64 -28.98 -3.52
CA VAL A 492 25.93 -29.56 -2.20
C VAL A 492 27.40 -29.94 -2.10
N GLU A 493 27.96 -30.51 -3.18
CA GLU A 493 29.38 -30.88 -3.29
C GLU A 493 30.35 -29.69 -3.20
N ILE A 494 29.92 -28.48 -3.60
CA ILE A 494 30.75 -27.28 -3.62
C ILE A 494 30.36 -26.26 -2.54
N SER A 495 29.44 -26.60 -1.64
CA SER A 495 28.99 -25.73 -0.54
C SER A 495 29.55 -26.23 0.79
N PRO A 496 30.63 -25.63 1.34
CA PRO A 496 31.14 -26.00 2.66
C PRO A 496 30.08 -26.00 3.75
N TYR A 497 29.13 -25.05 3.70
CA TYR A 497 27.98 -25.00 4.61
C TYR A 497 27.18 -26.32 4.64
N LYS A 498 27.14 -27.06 3.53
CA LYS A 498 26.43 -28.34 3.40
C LYS A 498 27.33 -29.52 3.68
N PHE A 499 28.47 -29.63 3.01
CA PHE A 499 29.29 -30.85 3.10
C PHE A 499 30.11 -30.96 4.39
N ASP A 500 30.37 -29.85 5.10
CA ASP A 500 30.94 -29.85 6.45
C ASP A 500 29.86 -29.78 7.55
N GLY A 501 28.60 -29.56 7.14
CA GLY A 501 27.45 -29.50 8.03
C GLY A 501 26.92 -30.88 8.46
N PRO A 502 25.83 -30.91 9.25
CA PRO A 502 25.20 -32.16 9.66
C PRO A 502 24.83 -33.05 8.45
N ALA A 503 25.24 -34.32 8.50
CA ALA A 503 25.11 -35.30 7.42
C ALA A 503 25.96 -35.06 6.15
N GLY A 504 26.87 -34.10 6.18
CA GLY A 504 27.88 -33.89 5.13
C GLY A 504 28.95 -35.01 5.11
N LYS A 505 29.62 -35.17 3.95
CA LYS A 505 30.68 -36.18 3.73
C LYS A 505 32.07 -35.55 3.53
N GLY A 506 32.21 -34.25 3.80
CA GLY A 506 33.40 -33.47 3.47
C GLY A 506 33.48 -33.11 1.99
N ALA A 507 34.48 -32.28 1.67
CA ALA A 507 34.72 -31.81 0.31
C ALA A 507 35.15 -32.95 -0.63
N PRO A 508 34.57 -33.06 -1.84
CA PRO A 508 35.11 -33.93 -2.89
C PRO A 508 36.53 -33.55 -3.30
N SER A 509 37.28 -34.48 -3.87
CA SER A 509 38.70 -34.30 -4.23
C SER A 509 39.01 -33.21 -5.27
N PHE A 510 37.98 -32.68 -5.94
CA PHE A 510 38.09 -31.60 -6.92
C PHE A 510 37.75 -30.22 -6.33
N VAL A 511 37.34 -30.15 -5.06
CA VAL A 511 36.95 -28.92 -4.38
C VAL A 511 38.05 -28.49 -3.40
N HIS A 512 38.49 -27.25 -3.51
CA HIS A 512 39.59 -26.69 -2.73
C HIS A 512 39.08 -25.49 -1.93
N LYS A 513 39.19 -25.57 -0.60
CA LYS A 513 38.67 -24.53 0.30
C LYS A 513 39.70 -23.44 0.55
N ILE A 514 39.29 -22.19 0.36
CA ILE A 514 39.99 -21.00 0.84
C ILE A 514 39.46 -20.68 2.24
N PRO A 515 40.31 -20.47 3.27
CA PRO A 515 39.85 -20.03 4.58
C PRO A 515 39.00 -18.77 4.49
N THR A 516 37.88 -18.68 5.23
CA THR A 516 36.96 -17.55 5.17
C THR A 516 37.67 -16.22 5.45
N PRO A 517 37.66 -15.25 4.51
CA PRO A 517 38.18 -13.89 4.70
C PRO A 517 37.30 -13.04 5.61
N ASP A 518 37.10 -13.49 6.84
CA ASP A 518 36.33 -12.79 7.87
C ASP A 518 37.26 -11.87 8.68
N PRO A 519 37.11 -10.54 8.61
CA PRO A 519 37.91 -9.59 9.40
C PRO A 519 37.82 -9.81 10.91
N TYR A 520 36.76 -10.45 11.41
CA TYR A 520 36.50 -10.66 12.83
C TYR A 520 36.93 -12.05 13.32
N ARG A 521 36.48 -13.14 12.66
CA ARG A 521 36.76 -14.52 13.11
C ARG A 521 37.70 -15.32 12.22
N GLY A 522 38.09 -14.80 11.05
CA GLY A 522 38.90 -15.51 10.07
C GLY A 522 40.32 -15.82 10.55
N LYS A 523 41.02 -16.66 9.79
CA LYS A 523 42.43 -17.06 10.02
C LYS A 523 43.35 -15.84 10.16
N TYR A 524 43.12 -14.83 9.33
CA TYR A 524 43.76 -13.52 9.39
C TYR A 524 42.71 -12.45 9.69
N ARG A 525 42.87 -11.75 10.81
CA ARG A 525 41.88 -10.77 11.31
C ARG A 525 42.29 -9.34 10.99
N GLY A 526 41.30 -8.46 10.91
CA GLY A 526 41.43 -7.04 10.59
C GLY A 526 40.87 -6.70 9.21
N HIS A 527 40.51 -5.43 9.03
CA HIS A 527 39.90 -4.93 7.79
C HIS A 527 40.90 -4.02 7.06
N SER A 528 41.84 -4.62 6.34
CA SER A 528 42.84 -3.88 5.55
C SER A 528 43.34 -4.70 4.37
N LEU A 529 43.90 -4.03 3.37
CA LEU A 529 44.50 -4.66 2.19
C LEU A 529 45.58 -5.70 2.55
N LYS A 530 46.35 -5.45 3.62
CA LYS A 530 47.35 -6.42 4.12
C LYS A 530 46.72 -7.75 4.52
N ILE A 531 45.51 -7.73 5.09
CA ILE A 531 44.78 -8.95 5.44
C ILE A 531 44.28 -9.64 4.18
N SER A 532 43.74 -8.89 3.22
CA SER A 532 43.32 -9.43 1.92
C SER A 532 44.45 -10.16 1.21
N LEU A 533 45.66 -9.58 1.17
CA LEU A 533 46.84 -10.18 0.55
C LEU A 533 47.19 -11.54 1.16
N LYS A 534 47.05 -11.72 2.48
CA LYS A 534 47.28 -13.02 3.13
C LYS A 534 46.28 -14.08 2.68
N TYR A 535 45.01 -13.71 2.48
CA TYR A 535 44.03 -14.66 1.93
C TYR A 535 44.28 -14.93 0.45
N VAL A 536 44.75 -13.94 -0.32
CA VAL A 536 45.15 -14.14 -1.72
C VAL A 536 46.36 -15.08 -1.83
N GLU A 537 47.30 -15.03 -0.89
CA GLU A 537 48.42 -15.99 -0.81
C GLU A 537 47.92 -17.43 -0.65
N GLU A 538 46.84 -17.67 0.12
CA GLU A 538 46.21 -19.01 0.20
C GLU A 538 45.65 -19.46 -1.17
N VAL A 539 45.03 -18.54 -1.92
CA VAL A 539 44.54 -18.81 -3.29
C VAL A 539 45.69 -19.18 -4.22
N VAL A 540 46.78 -18.41 -4.18
CA VAL A 540 48.00 -18.66 -4.97
C VAL A 540 48.60 -20.02 -4.62
N GLN A 541 48.69 -20.35 -3.32
CA GLN A 541 49.23 -21.62 -2.87
C GLN A 541 48.43 -22.80 -3.44
N ILE A 542 47.09 -22.77 -3.31
CA ILE A 542 46.21 -23.82 -3.86
C ILE A 542 46.43 -23.96 -5.37
N ILE A 543 46.44 -22.85 -6.11
CA ILE A 543 46.65 -22.87 -7.57
C ILE A 543 48.01 -23.48 -7.94
N ASN A 544 49.07 -23.14 -7.22
CA ASN A 544 50.41 -23.70 -7.46
C ASN A 544 50.46 -25.20 -7.19
N GLU A 545 49.79 -25.67 -6.13
CA GLU A 545 49.67 -27.10 -5.83
C GLU A 545 48.89 -27.86 -6.92
N LEU A 546 47.83 -27.27 -7.48
CA LEU A 546 47.08 -27.86 -8.60
C LEU A 546 47.94 -27.94 -9.87
N LYS A 547 48.67 -26.88 -10.19
CA LYS A 547 49.62 -26.86 -11.32
C LYS A 547 50.71 -27.92 -11.16
N ALA A 548 51.29 -28.06 -9.97
CA ALA A 548 52.30 -29.07 -9.68
C ALA A 548 51.78 -30.51 -9.85
N LYS A 549 50.47 -30.72 -9.66
CA LYS A 549 49.78 -32.01 -9.86
C LYS A 549 49.19 -32.18 -11.27
N ASN A 550 49.47 -31.25 -12.20
CA ASN A 550 48.89 -31.19 -13.54
C ASN A 550 47.35 -31.25 -13.54
N LYS A 551 46.72 -30.63 -12.54
CA LYS A 551 45.26 -30.55 -12.43
C LYS A 551 44.76 -29.22 -12.99
N LYS A 552 43.73 -29.28 -13.83
CA LYS A 552 43.20 -28.10 -14.53
C LYS A 552 42.09 -27.42 -13.74
N LEU A 553 42.31 -26.13 -13.47
CA LEU A 553 41.40 -25.27 -12.73
C LEU A 553 40.17 -24.90 -13.58
N VAL A 554 38.98 -25.02 -13.00
CA VAL A 554 37.73 -24.43 -13.50
C VAL A 554 37.68 -22.96 -13.11
N GLY A 555 37.90 -22.65 -11.84
CA GLY A 555 37.72 -21.28 -11.36
C GLY A 555 37.50 -21.15 -9.87
N LEU A 556 36.99 -19.98 -9.48
CA LEU A 556 36.52 -19.65 -8.13
C LEU A 556 35.06 -19.21 -8.21
N ILE A 557 34.21 -19.81 -7.37
CA ILE A 557 32.86 -19.31 -7.09
C ILE A 557 32.83 -18.70 -5.69
N ALA A 558 32.27 -17.50 -5.58
CA ALA A 558 32.20 -16.77 -4.32
C ALA A 558 30.92 -15.94 -4.22
N GLU A 559 30.26 -16.01 -3.06
CA GLU A 559 29.29 -15.00 -2.66
C GLU A 559 30.04 -13.67 -2.47
N SER A 560 29.53 -12.56 -3.03
CA SER A 560 30.21 -11.26 -2.90
C SER A 560 30.21 -10.71 -1.46
N ILE A 561 29.21 -11.11 -0.68
CA ILE A 561 29.13 -10.98 0.78
C ILE A 561 28.58 -12.32 1.26
N MET A 562 29.29 -13.03 2.13
CA MET A 562 28.89 -14.39 2.50
C MET A 562 27.69 -14.37 3.44
N SER A 563 26.54 -14.81 2.96
CA SER A 563 25.30 -14.67 3.72
C SER A 563 25.16 -15.77 4.77
N CYS A 564 25.23 -17.04 4.35
CA CYS A 564 25.04 -18.17 5.27
C CYS A 564 26.15 -18.28 6.32
N ALA A 565 27.34 -17.74 6.03
CA ALA A 565 28.46 -17.63 6.96
C ALA A 565 28.28 -16.53 8.03
N GLY A 566 27.18 -15.78 8.00
CA GLY A 566 26.86 -14.75 8.99
C GLY A 566 27.02 -13.31 8.51
N GLN A 567 26.71 -13.04 7.23
CA GLN A 567 26.84 -11.71 6.60
C GLN A 567 28.28 -11.18 6.65
N VAL A 568 29.23 -12.00 6.20
CA VAL A 568 30.66 -11.65 6.23
C VAL A 568 30.98 -10.72 5.06
N VAL A 569 31.36 -9.49 5.40
CA VAL A 569 31.95 -8.53 4.46
C VAL A 569 33.47 -8.75 4.44
N PHE A 570 34.02 -8.98 3.26
CA PHE A 570 35.44 -9.25 3.08
C PHE A 570 36.32 -8.04 3.42
N PRO A 571 37.61 -8.24 3.79
CA PRO A 571 38.57 -7.15 3.82
C PRO A 571 38.75 -6.54 2.41
N PRO A 572 39.15 -5.26 2.31
CA PRO A 572 39.14 -4.52 1.04
C PRO A 572 39.89 -5.24 -0.08
N ASP A 573 39.34 -5.20 -1.30
CA ASP A 573 39.93 -5.75 -2.53
C ASP A 573 40.21 -7.26 -2.55
N PHE A 574 39.78 -8.03 -1.55
CA PHE A 574 40.04 -9.47 -1.54
C PHE A 574 39.50 -10.14 -2.81
N LEU A 575 38.23 -9.88 -3.16
CA LEU A 575 37.59 -10.53 -4.29
C LEU A 575 38.23 -10.11 -5.62
N LYS A 576 38.55 -8.82 -5.78
CA LYS A 576 39.28 -8.28 -6.95
C LYS A 576 40.62 -8.99 -7.16
N LEU A 577 41.42 -9.09 -6.11
CA LEU A 577 42.75 -9.70 -6.18
C LEU A 577 42.68 -11.21 -6.38
N ALA A 578 41.78 -11.92 -5.67
CA ALA A 578 41.58 -13.34 -5.83
C ALA A 578 41.12 -13.69 -7.27
N PHE A 579 40.18 -12.91 -7.82
CA PHE A 579 39.71 -13.10 -9.19
C PHE A 579 40.82 -12.86 -10.23
N ALA A 580 41.67 -11.85 -10.03
CA ALA A 580 42.79 -11.61 -10.92
C ALA A 580 43.77 -12.80 -10.95
N VAL A 581 44.10 -13.37 -9.78
CA VAL A 581 44.99 -14.54 -9.69
C VAL A 581 44.37 -15.78 -10.32
N VAL A 582 43.07 -16.03 -10.09
CA VAL A 582 42.35 -17.18 -10.67
C VAL A 582 42.34 -17.09 -12.20
N ARG A 583 42.04 -15.92 -12.77
CA ARG A 583 42.08 -15.70 -14.22
C ARG A 583 43.48 -15.86 -14.81
N ALA A 584 44.51 -15.35 -14.13
CA ALA A 584 45.90 -15.54 -14.55
C ALA A 584 46.32 -17.03 -14.58
N ALA A 585 45.61 -17.90 -13.86
CA ALA A 585 45.81 -19.34 -13.89
C ALA A 585 44.93 -20.07 -14.93
N GLY A 586 44.14 -19.35 -15.73
CA GLY A 586 43.25 -19.90 -16.75
C GLY A 586 41.88 -20.36 -16.25
N GLY A 587 41.53 -20.05 -15.00
CA GLY A 587 40.18 -20.29 -14.46
C GLY A 587 39.23 -19.11 -14.70
N VAL A 588 37.94 -19.32 -14.48
CA VAL A 588 36.91 -18.26 -14.50
C VAL A 588 36.44 -17.87 -13.10
N CYS A 589 35.93 -16.66 -12.96
CA CYS A 589 35.44 -16.11 -11.69
C CYS A 589 33.92 -15.98 -11.72
N ILE A 590 33.26 -16.65 -10.77
CA ILE A 590 31.79 -16.64 -10.63
C ILE A 590 31.42 -15.84 -9.38
N ALA A 591 30.70 -14.73 -9.57
CA ALA A 591 30.09 -13.98 -8.48
C ALA A 591 28.67 -14.49 -8.22
N ASP A 592 28.47 -15.08 -7.03
CA ASP A 592 27.16 -15.50 -6.54
C ASP A 592 26.44 -14.31 -5.89
N GLU A 593 25.58 -13.68 -6.69
CA GLU A 593 24.76 -12.54 -6.31
C GLU A 593 23.34 -12.95 -5.89
N VAL A 594 23.08 -14.26 -5.71
CA VAL A 594 21.74 -14.81 -5.48
C VAL A 594 21.06 -14.16 -4.28
N GLN A 595 21.80 -13.81 -3.22
CA GLN A 595 21.23 -13.17 -2.03
C GLN A 595 21.50 -11.66 -1.92
N VAL A 596 22.60 -11.21 -2.49
CA VAL A 596 23.19 -9.90 -2.23
C VAL A 596 23.12 -8.95 -3.42
N GLY A 597 22.63 -9.41 -4.58
CA GLY A 597 22.32 -8.53 -5.71
C GLY A 597 21.07 -7.69 -5.51
N PHE A 598 20.73 -6.89 -6.53
CA PHE A 598 19.55 -6.00 -6.57
C PHE A 598 19.51 -4.95 -5.45
N GLY A 599 20.65 -4.35 -5.12
CA GLY A 599 20.70 -3.23 -4.17
C GLY A 599 20.74 -3.62 -2.69
N ARG A 600 20.87 -4.91 -2.36
CA ARG A 600 20.94 -5.36 -0.95
C ARG A 600 22.02 -4.63 -0.11
N PRO A 601 23.23 -4.34 -0.63
CA PRO A 601 24.27 -3.63 0.12
C PRO A 601 23.98 -2.13 0.31
N GLY A 602 22.95 -1.60 -0.34
CA GLY A 602 22.51 -0.20 -0.24
C GLY A 602 23.10 0.70 -1.32
N GLU A 603 24.43 0.85 -1.36
CA GLU A 603 25.12 1.74 -2.31
C GLU A 603 25.30 1.10 -3.70
N PHE A 604 25.50 -0.22 -3.73
CA PHE A 604 25.80 -0.99 -4.92
C PHE A 604 24.60 -1.78 -5.41
N PHE A 605 24.46 -1.93 -6.73
CA PHE A 605 23.43 -2.78 -7.30
C PHE A 605 23.81 -4.25 -7.18
N TRP A 606 25.11 -4.56 -7.35
CA TRP A 606 25.69 -5.89 -7.16
C TRP A 606 26.72 -5.87 -6.04
N GLY A 607 26.76 -6.92 -5.20
CA GLY A 607 27.72 -7.02 -4.11
C GLY A 607 29.18 -6.98 -4.57
N PHE A 608 29.51 -7.54 -5.73
CA PHE A 608 30.89 -7.60 -6.24
C PHE A 608 31.47 -6.21 -6.52
N GLU A 609 30.62 -5.20 -6.76
CA GLU A 609 31.04 -3.81 -6.99
C GLU A 609 31.71 -3.24 -5.74
N SER A 610 31.26 -3.64 -4.54
CA SER A 610 31.84 -3.22 -3.26
C SER A 610 33.27 -3.70 -3.02
N GLN A 611 33.75 -4.62 -3.85
CA GLN A 611 35.11 -5.16 -3.83
C GLN A 611 35.90 -4.79 -5.09
N GLU A 612 35.34 -3.94 -5.96
CA GLU A 612 35.89 -3.65 -7.29
C GLU A 612 36.22 -4.93 -8.09
N ALA A 613 35.46 -6.00 -7.84
CA ALA A 613 35.71 -7.29 -8.47
C ALA A 613 35.13 -7.33 -9.88
N ASP A 614 35.79 -8.07 -10.75
CA ASP A 614 35.46 -8.13 -12.16
C ASP A 614 35.09 -9.57 -12.57
N PRO A 615 33.92 -10.12 -12.20
CA PRO A 615 33.57 -11.52 -12.49
C PRO A 615 33.46 -11.82 -13.99
N ASP A 616 33.50 -13.09 -14.35
CA ASP A 616 33.24 -13.58 -15.72
C ASP A 616 31.81 -14.13 -15.88
N ILE A 617 31.25 -14.64 -14.77
CA ILE A 617 29.87 -15.11 -14.66
C ILE A 617 29.25 -14.53 -13.39
N VAL A 618 28.00 -14.08 -13.46
CA VAL A 618 27.20 -13.63 -12.31
C VAL A 618 25.92 -14.46 -12.22
N THR A 619 25.61 -14.97 -11.03
CA THR A 619 24.40 -15.78 -10.80
C THR A 619 23.39 -15.03 -9.94
N LEU A 620 22.12 -15.09 -10.35
CA LEU A 620 21.02 -14.33 -9.80
C LEU A 620 19.90 -15.27 -9.32
N GLY A 621 19.20 -14.86 -8.26
CA GLY A 621 18.06 -15.57 -7.69
C GLY A 621 17.29 -14.67 -6.74
N LYS A 622 16.60 -15.26 -5.75
CA LYS A 622 15.88 -14.60 -4.63
C LYS A 622 15.25 -13.23 -4.99
N PRO A 623 15.91 -12.06 -4.85
CA PRO A 623 15.30 -10.76 -5.15
C PRO A 623 14.87 -10.55 -6.60
N ILE A 624 15.47 -11.26 -7.57
CA ILE A 624 15.12 -11.12 -8.99
C ILE A 624 13.62 -11.28 -9.27
N GLY A 625 12.94 -12.14 -8.49
CA GLY A 625 11.49 -12.36 -8.58
C GLY A 625 10.68 -11.73 -7.45
N ASN A 626 11.31 -11.01 -6.53
CA ASN A 626 10.70 -10.54 -5.28
C ASN A 626 9.89 -11.65 -4.55
N GLY A 627 10.39 -12.90 -4.56
CA GLY A 627 9.70 -14.08 -4.04
C GLY A 627 9.10 -15.04 -5.08
N HIS A 628 8.99 -14.64 -6.34
CA HIS A 628 8.55 -15.54 -7.43
C HIS A 628 9.74 -16.37 -7.97
N PRO A 629 9.50 -17.61 -8.44
CA PRO A 629 10.55 -18.45 -9.00
C PRO A 629 11.14 -17.86 -10.28
N ILE A 630 12.32 -17.29 -10.16
CA ILE A 630 13.16 -16.82 -11.26
C ILE A 630 14.61 -16.77 -10.76
N GLY A 631 15.53 -17.08 -11.64
CA GLY A 631 16.97 -16.93 -11.49
C GLY A 631 17.59 -16.64 -12.85
N ALA A 632 18.86 -16.27 -12.86
CA ALA A 632 19.57 -16.04 -14.11
C ALA A 632 21.07 -16.28 -13.98
N VAL A 633 21.70 -16.59 -15.10
CA VAL A 633 23.15 -16.54 -15.27
C VAL A 633 23.46 -15.44 -16.27
N VAL A 634 24.29 -14.48 -15.88
CA VAL A 634 24.73 -13.37 -16.73
C VAL A 634 26.22 -13.56 -17.02
N THR A 635 26.61 -13.55 -18.29
CA THR A 635 28.00 -13.83 -18.69
C THR A 635 28.37 -13.13 -19.99
N THR A 636 29.61 -13.35 -20.43
CA THR A 636 30.17 -12.85 -21.68
C THR A 636 29.77 -13.75 -22.85
N GLU A 637 29.79 -13.19 -24.06
CA GLU A 637 29.58 -13.91 -25.31
C GLU A 637 30.56 -15.07 -25.50
N GLU A 638 31.82 -14.90 -25.11
CA GLU A 638 32.85 -15.93 -25.24
C GLU A 638 32.50 -17.20 -24.45
N ILE A 639 32.07 -17.03 -23.19
CA ILE A 639 31.67 -18.15 -22.31
C ILE A 639 30.35 -18.76 -22.79
N ALA A 640 29.39 -17.92 -23.19
CA ALA A 640 28.09 -18.38 -23.69
C ALA A 640 28.24 -19.22 -24.96
N ARG A 641 29.03 -18.74 -25.93
CA ARG A 641 29.28 -19.44 -27.20
C ARG A 641 29.98 -20.77 -27.03
N ALA A 642 30.92 -20.87 -26.09
CA ALA A 642 31.59 -22.15 -25.84
C ALA A 642 30.59 -23.27 -25.49
N PHE A 643 29.43 -22.93 -24.91
CA PHE A 643 28.38 -23.86 -24.50
C PHE A 643 27.32 -24.15 -25.58
N GLU A 644 27.35 -23.46 -26.73
CA GLU A 644 26.52 -23.79 -27.88
C GLU A 644 27.02 -25.13 -28.47
N THR A 645 26.24 -26.19 -28.25
CA THR A 645 26.54 -27.56 -28.72
C THR A 645 25.89 -27.85 -30.06
#